data_AF-A0A6J3E0C4-F1
#
_entry.id   AF-A0A6J3E0C4-F1
#
_cell.length_a   1.000
_cell.length_b   1.000
_cell.length_c   1.000
_cell.angle_alpha   90.00
_cell.angle_beta   90.00
_cell.angle_gamma   90.00
#
_symmetry.space_group_name_H-M   'P 1'
#
loop_
_entity.id
_entity.type
_entity.pdbx_description
1 polymer ?
#
loop_
_entity_poly.entity_id
_entity_poly.type
_entity_poly.pdbx_seq_one_letter_code
_entity_poly.pdbx_strand_id
1 'polypeptide(L)'
;MDTGTSITPVPTMAVGTSITPVPTVAVGTSVTPVSTVDTGTVMTPREPQDRSPGTSAVAHAKDSATETDSLLSYCPREQLRSLSRAELEGRLENTLIIIEVLVLQLRNWQESQRSLPTVGPAKQRDAPAQTDITWSQGEEQIYHGLYLELHRRTQALQRQRGAEQELAQELAQATEAMREQVKALVSRCVAMLQSVPGKLRSCLQERDEAQQRADEALRAKAECDSFLEAFSSHARAQISARNQSLESQQELVRLLENTIHHQASLAAESQLFREFADVAFANLQEEQRVLDDEWERVRALVSRCTAMAWKMPGKLQSCLQEQEEAQQRADETLRAKEEVSQRLEETSAALQDAVAQVEQLTVTNSRLGADLGTLMKQLAGAQQERDALQQETTDQKEEISRLTRGRDALQRECGELSQELREATECREFLDQENRMSRRQLMEVEAKLKSTLAELQERSLQHEKLKESHKCLQDKQAALLRELERTKAELQDSQLKREKVSWCLADIAESKLRLQELADCLRASLEKEKDDDTPLRSRTWTPAPRIPAHRTPYRAGGSALKATSGRDGNEAAGFGSVPRTKPSSDKVFSTPKQAEPEGGLIERVAELRAVVSELSLLSTRIQELEQSEFKALEAKISKLQLRLEKVTDESQERMDDQAATIAKLNKALQGKIQNEKVLQDILKQQEEHMMDLIDKSGEVTRLNGEVSQLRRSLQRAETEAKVLWEEVRGQEPKVDAARVQERILMRQEVDKLRLLLLEKMDENSQLSDKYLEQIQGLELRLQQSQKLLKTYEETQEKMKKVLSCPQVLSVLPAVSPGCPELLGLLRYLDLKPPSAESKEEAPEPQ
;
A
#
# COMPACT_ATOMS: atom_id res chain seq x y z
N MET A 1 19.80 46.60 -9.14
CA MET A 1 19.23 45.61 -10.07
C MET A 1 19.93 44.31 -9.77
N ASP A 2 19.24 43.40 -9.11
CA ASP A 2 19.27 41.96 -9.39
C ASP A 2 18.18 41.31 -8.52
N THR A 3 17.32 40.58 -9.20
CA THR A 3 16.04 40.04 -8.75
C THR A 3 16.25 38.73 -8.00
N GLY A 4 15.94 38.72 -6.70
CA GLY A 4 15.91 37.51 -5.87
C GLY A 4 14.52 36.93 -5.78
N THR A 5 14.25 35.89 -6.58
CA THR A 5 13.00 35.13 -6.61
C THR A 5 12.87 34.26 -5.36
N SER A 6 11.85 34.55 -4.53
CA SER A 6 11.45 33.71 -3.39
C SER A 6 10.64 32.52 -3.89
N ILE A 7 11.16 31.30 -3.66
CA ILE A 7 10.44 30.03 -3.89
C ILE A 7 9.88 29.58 -2.54
N THR A 8 8.57 29.63 -2.39
CA THR A 8 7.81 29.04 -1.29
C THR A 8 7.85 27.50 -1.34
N PRO A 9 8.10 26.79 -0.21
CA PRO A 9 7.93 25.35 -0.16
C PRO A 9 6.47 24.94 0.05
N VAL A 10 6.13 23.84 -0.60
CA VAL A 10 4.87 23.08 -0.64
C VAL A 10 4.41 22.63 0.77
N PRO A 11 3.10 22.62 1.09
CA PRO A 11 2.63 21.98 2.32
C PRO A 11 2.57 20.46 2.16
N THR A 12 3.30 19.78 3.04
CA THR A 12 3.22 18.33 3.28
C THR A 12 1.81 17.94 3.70
N MET A 13 1.23 16.97 3.00
CA MET A 13 -0.06 16.38 3.36
C MET A 13 -0.01 15.75 4.76
N ALA A 14 -0.84 16.27 5.67
CA ALA A 14 -1.17 15.59 6.91
C ALA A 14 -2.29 14.58 6.61
N VAL A 15 -1.96 13.29 6.66
CA VAL A 15 -2.94 12.21 6.67
C VAL A 15 -3.55 12.14 8.07
N GLY A 16 -4.71 12.77 8.24
CA GLY A 16 -5.55 12.63 9.43
C GLY A 16 -6.65 11.61 9.18
N THR A 17 -6.46 10.38 9.66
CA THR A 17 -7.53 9.37 9.76
C THR A 17 -7.79 9.05 11.23
N SER A 18 -8.89 9.57 11.77
CA SER A 18 -9.71 8.90 12.80
C SER A 18 -11.02 9.67 13.00
N ILE A 19 -12.06 9.29 12.25
CA ILE A 19 -13.45 9.61 12.60
C ILE A 19 -14.01 8.38 13.32
N THR A 20 -14.19 8.48 14.63
CA THR A 20 -15.00 7.56 15.44
C THR A 20 -16.44 8.09 15.44
N PRO A 21 -17.47 7.26 15.15
CA PRO A 21 -18.85 7.71 15.17
C PRO A 21 -19.43 7.63 16.60
N VAL A 22 -20.05 8.72 17.04
CA VAL A 22 -20.96 8.76 18.21
C VAL A 22 -22.40 8.52 17.70
N PRO A 23 -23.22 7.69 18.36
CA PRO A 23 -24.58 7.44 17.92
C PRO A 23 -25.53 8.54 18.43
N THR A 24 -26.29 9.16 17.54
CA THR A 24 -27.48 9.95 17.90
C THR A 24 -28.71 9.12 17.61
N VAL A 25 -29.39 8.73 18.68
CA VAL A 25 -30.75 8.17 18.68
C VAL A 25 -31.74 9.32 18.53
N ALA A 26 -32.65 9.27 17.54
CA ALA A 26 -34.01 9.81 17.61
C ALA A 26 -34.89 9.36 16.42
N VAL A 27 -35.76 8.38 16.71
CA VAL A 27 -37.19 8.22 16.37
C VAL A 27 -37.78 8.84 15.08
N GLY A 28 -38.40 7.95 14.26
CA GLY A 28 -39.65 8.14 13.49
C GLY A 28 -39.56 9.03 12.24
N THR A 29 -39.98 8.62 11.05
CA THR A 29 -41.28 8.04 10.69
C THR A 29 -41.20 7.51 9.26
N SER A 30 -41.95 6.44 8.97
CA SER A 30 -42.19 5.86 7.65
C SER A 30 -42.65 6.87 6.60
N VAL A 31 -42.22 6.70 5.34
CA VAL A 31 -43.07 6.58 4.13
C VAL A 31 -42.13 6.40 2.92
N THR A 32 -42.38 5.34 2.17
CA THR A 32 -41.82 4.98 0.85
C THR A 32 -42.00 6.06 -0.21
N PRO A 33 -41.05 6.28 -1.13
CA PRO A 33 -41.35 6.88 -2.42
C PRO A 33 -41.54 5.80 -3.51
N VAL A 34 -42.67 5.92 -4.17
CA VAL A 34 -42.99 5.33 -5.48
C VAL A 34 -42.17 6.06 -6.55
N SER A 35 -41.37 5.33 -7.33
CA SER A 35 -40.79 5.86 -8.57
C SER A 35 -41.88 5.96 -9.64
N THR A 36 -42.02 7.14 -10.22
CA THR A 36 -42.80 7.38 -11.44
C THR A 36 -41.98 8.19 -12.45
N VAL A 37 -42.22 7.87 -13.71
CA VAL A 37 -41.94 8.59 -14.96
C VAL A 37 -40.67 8.18 -15.73
N ASP A 38 -41.00 7.39 -16.75
CA ASP A 38 -40.29 7.13 -17.99
C ASP A 38 -39.87 8.39 -18.77
N THR A 39 -38.76 8.30 -19.49
CA THR A 39 -38.61 8.99 -20.78
C THR A 39 -37.70 8.15 -21.67
N GLY A 40 -38.26 7.56 -22.73
CA GLY A 40 -37.55 6.68 -23.65
C GLY A 40 -38.34 6.43 -24.93
N THR A 41 -38.50 7.47 -25.73
CA THR A 41 -39.20 7.50 -27.01
C THR A 41 -38.46 6.70 -28.09
N VAL A 42 -39.14 5.66 -28.59
CA VAL A 42 -39.29 5.20 -30.00
C VAL A 42 -38.11 5.32 -30.97
N MET A 43 -37.74 4.17 -31.58
CA MET A 43 -37.73 3.99 -33.04
C MET A 43 -37.97 2.51 -33.38
N THR A 44 -39.13 2.20 -33.94
CA THR A 44 -39.44 0.99 -34.71
C THR A 44 -39.00 1.16 -36.17
N PRO A 45 -38.84 0.05 -36.92
CA PRO A 45 -39.29 0.03 -38.31
C PRO A 45 -40.48 -0.93 -38.55
N ARG A 46 -41.44 -0.41 -39.34
CA ARG A 46 -42.62 -1.00 -39.99
C ARG A 46 -42.35 -2.30 -40.78
N GLU A 47 -43.19 -3.34 -40.66
CA GLU A 47 -44.40 -3.70 -41.48
C GLU A 47 -44.09 -4.16 -42.93
N PRO A 48 -44.86 -5.08 -43.56
CA PRO A 48 -46.34 -5.03 -43.73
C PRO A 48 -47.05 -6.39 -43.49
N GLN A 49 -48.18 -6.45 -42.77
CA GLN A 49 -49.57 -6.20 -43.21
C GLN A 49 -50.01 -6.97 -44.47
N ASP A 50 -50.93 -7.93 -44.26
CA ASP A 50 -51.95 -8.27 -45.26
C ASP A 50 -53.33 -8.46 -44.60
N ARG A 51 -54.35 -8.15 -45.40
CA ARG A 51 -55.73 -7.70 -45.08
C ARG A 51 -56.71 -8.68 -44.38
N SER A 52 -57.42 -8.12 -43.40
CA SER A 52 -58.90 -8.08 -43.09
C SER A 52 -59.94 -8.64 -44.09
N PRO A 53 -61.28 -8.71 -43.78
CA PRO A 53 -62.01 -9.15 -42.56
C PRO A 53 -63.34 -9.94 -42.87
N GLY A 54 -64.05 -10.51 -41.88
CA GLY A 54 -65.46 -10.96 -42.09
C GLY A 54 -66.10 -11.92 -41.05
N THR A 55 -66.79 -11.34 -40.08
CA THR A 55 -68.10 -11.71 -39.44
C THR A 55 -68.58 -13.18 -39.33
N SER A 56 -68.81 -13.64 -38.09
CA SER A 56 -70.09 -14.19 -37.55
C SER A 56 -69.86 -15.21 -36.42
N ALA A 57 -70.53 -15.00 -35.30
CA ALA A 57 -70.51 -15.84 -34.09
C ALA A 57 -71.22 -17.20 -34.28
N VAL A 58 -70.66 -18.28 -33.73
CA VAL A 58 -71.39 -19.40 -33.10
C VAL A 58 -70.46 -20.06 -32.06
N ALA A 59 -70.93 -20.17 -30.83
CA ALA A 59 -70.29 -20.93 -29.74
C ALA A 59 -70.39 -22.43 -30.03
N HIS A 60 -69.33 -23.22 -29.78
CA HIS A 60 -69.42 -24.60 -29.29
C HIS A 60 -68.03 -25.14 -28.89
N ALA A 61 -68.06 -26.09 -27.95
CA ALA A 61 -66.95 -26.69 -27.20
C ALA A 61 -65.66 -26.93 -27.99
N LYS A 62 -64.52 -26.56 -27.40
CA LYS A 62 -63.20 -26.81 -27.96
C LYS A 62 -62.61 -28.08 -27.36
N ASP A 63 -62.53 -29.13 -28.17
CA ASP A 63 -61.76 -30.34 -27.92
C ASP A 63 -60.26 -29.99 -27.86
N SER A 64 -59.65 -30.21 -26.70
CA SER A 64 -58.26 -29.84 -26.38
C SER A 64 -57.21 -30.84 -26.86
N ALA A 65 -57.49 -31.65 -27.89
CA ALA A 65 -56.65 -32.78 -28.28
C ALA A 65 -55.68 -32.52 -29.46
N THR A 66 -55.70 -31.32 -30.07
CA THR A 66 -54.82 -31.00 -31.22
C THR A 66 -53.97 -29.74 -31.05
N GLU A 67 -54.02 -29.08 -29.89
CA GLU A 67 -53.20 -27.89 -29.64
C GLU A 67 -51.83 -28.29 -29.04
N THR A 68 -50.82 -28.45 -29.89
CA THR A 68 -49.41 -28.62 -29.49
C THR A 68 -48.86 -27.44 -28.68
N ASP A 69 -49.58 -26.32 -28.63
CA ASP A 69 -49.31 -25.13 -27.80
C ASP A 69 -49.50 -25.39 -26.30
N SER A 70 -50.10 -26.53 -25.92
CA SER A 70 -50.31 -26.93 -24.52
C SER A 70 -49.09 -27.62 -23.88
N LEU A 71 -47.99 -27.80 -24.60
CA LEU A 71 -46.77 -28.42 -24.06
C LEU A 71 -45.82 -27.37 -23.47
N LEU A 72 -45.19 -27.72 -22.34
CA LEU A 72 -44.20 -26.86 -21.70
C LEU A 72 -43.00 -26.55 -22.60
N SER A 73 -42.70 -27.42 -23.56
CA SER A 73 -41.60 -27.26 -24.52
C SER A 73 -41.77 -26.08 -25.48
N TYR A 74 -42.99 -25.56 -25.64
CA TYR A 74 -43.28 -24.41 -26.51
C TYR A 74 -43.64 -23.13 -25.74
N CYS A 75 -43.47 -23.11 -24.41
CA CYS A 75 -43.75 -21.94 -23.57
C CYS A 75 -42.49 -21.06 -23.38
N PRO A 76 -42.49 -19.78 -23.80
CA PRO A 76 -41.41 -18.83 -23.55
C PRO A 76 -41.18 -18.60 -22.05
N ARG A 77 -39.91 -18.40 -21.64
CA ARG A 77 -39.51 -18.37 -20.22
C ARG A 77 -40.15 -17.22 -19.44
N GLU A 78 -40.53 -16.14 -20.11
CA GLU A 78 -41.20 -14.97 -19.55
C GLU A 78 -42.65 -15.28 -19.16
N GLN A 79 -43.33 -16.19 -19.87
CA GLN A 79 -44.73 -16.55 -19.65
C GLN A 79 -44.92 -17.57 -18.51
N LEU A 80 -43.86 -18.30 -18.14
CA LEU A 80 -43.88 -19.20 -16.98
C LEU A 80 -44.20 -18.48 -15.66
N ARG A 81 -43.89 -17.17 -15.57
CA ARG A 81 -44.15 -16.35 -14.38
C ARG A 81 -45.59 -15.83 -14.29
N SER A 82 -46.33 -15.83 -15.40
CA SER A 82 -47.71 -15.33 -15.47
C SER A 82 -48.77 -16.44 -15.47
N LEU A 83 -48.36 -17.72 -15.58
CA LEU A 83 -49.29 -18.85 -15.57
C LEU A 83 -49.75 -19.18 -14.16
N SER A 84 -51.04 -19.52 -14.03
CA SER A 84 -51.58 -20.01 -12.76
C SER A 84 -51.03 -21.40 -12.46
N ARG A 85 -50.96 -21.77 -11.17
CA ARG A 85 -50.45 -23.08 -10.73
C ARG A 85 -51.19 -24.25 -11.38
N ALA A 86 -52.52 -24.14 -11.53
CA ALA A 86 -53.35 -25.18 -12.15
C ALA A 86 -53.02 -25.37 -13.64
N GLU A 87 -52.72 -24.30 -14.37
CA GLU A 87 -52.32 -24.38 -15.78
C GLU A 87 -50.93 -24.98 -15.94
N LEU A 88 -50.00 -24.66 -15.03
CA LEU A 88 -48.67 -25.27 -15.03
C LEU A 88 -48.74 -26.77 -14.76
N GLU A 89 -49.53 -27.18 -13.77
CA GLU A 89 -49.76 -28.58 -13.42
C GLU A 89 -50.38 -29.34 -14.60
N GLY A 90 -51.41 -28.79 -15.25
CA GLY A 90 -52.01 -29.39 -16.45
C GLY A 90 -51.04 -29.50 -17.64
N ARG A 91 -50.17 -28.49 -17.87
CA ARG A 91 -49.14 -28.57 -18.94
C ARG A 91 -48.03 -29.55 -18.61
N LEU A 92 -47.64 -29.68 -17.33
CA LEU A 92 -46.70 -30.70 -16.85
C LEU A 92 -47.26 -32.10 -17.04
N GLU A 93 -48.51 -32.32 -16.66
CA GLU A 93 -49.20 -33.61 -16.83
C GLU A 93 -49.27 -34.02 -18.31
N ASN A 94 -49.69 -33.12 -19.20
CA ASN A 94 -49.69 -33.40 -20.64
C ASN A 94 -48.29 -33.71 -21.19
N THR A 95 -47.26 -33.00 -20.72
CA THR A 95 -45.87 -33.25 -21.13
C THR A 95 -45.37 -34.62 -20.61
N LEU A 96 -45.71 -34.97 -19.37
CA LEU A 96 -45.39 -36.27 -18.76
C LEU A 96 -46.07 -37.42 -19.48
N ILE A 97 -47.35 -37.28 -19.84
CA ILE A 97 -48.10 -38.30 -20.59
C ILE A 97 -47.42 -38.56 -21.94
N ILE A 98 -47.02 -37.52 -22.67
CA ILE A 98 -46.32 -37.70 -23.97
C ILE A 98 -44.96 -38.36 -23.77
N ILE A 99 -44.18 -37.95 -22.75
CA ILE A 99 -42.90 -38.59 -22.42
C ILE A 99 -43.12 -40.06 -22.08
N GLU A 100 -44.17 -40.41 -21.33
CA GLU A 100 -44.49 -41.79 -20.96
C GLU A 100 -44.90 -42.63 -22.18
N VAL A 101 -45.71 -42.10 -23.10
CA VAL A 101 -46.02 -42.76 -24.37
C VAL A 101 -44.75 -42.96 -25.22
N LEU A 102 -43.87 -41.96 -25.30
CA LEU A 102 -42.61 -42.07 -26.04
C LEU A 102 -41.66 -43.09 -25.38
N VAL A 103 -41.61 -43.15 -24.05
CA VAL A 103 -40.83 -44.16 -23.30
C VAL A 103 -41.39 -45.56 -23.51
N LEU A 104 -42.71 -45.73 -23.54
CA LEU A 104 -43.36 -47.01 -23.84
C LEU A 104 -43.10 -47.43 -25.31
N GLN A 105 -43.14 -46.49 -26.25
CA GLN A 105 -42.78 -46.74 -27.65
C GLN A 105 -41.30 -47.11 -27.81
N LEU A 106 -40.39 -46.43 -27.12
CA LEU A 106 -38.96 -46.75 -27.07
C LEU A 106 -38.72 -48.12 -26.44
N ARG A 107 -39.44 -48.46 -25.35
CA ARG A 107 -39.33 -49.76 -24.68
C ARG A 107 -39.86 -50.89 -25.57
N ASN A 108 -41.00 -50.72 -26.22
CA ASN A 108 -41.53 -51.69 -27.21
C ASN A 108 -40.59 -51.86 -28.41
N TRP A 109 -39.99 -50.77 -28.90
CA TRP A 109 -38.99 -50.83 -29.97
C TRP A 109 -37.71 -51.56 -29.51
N GLN A 110 -37.28 -51.34 -28.27
CA GLN A 110 -36.12 -52.01 -27.67
C GLN A 110 -36.37 -53.49 -27.34
N GLU A 111 -37.60 -53.85 -26.96
CA GLU A 111 -38.04 -55.24 -26.75
C GLU A 111 -38.18 -55.98 -28.09
N SER A 112 -38.68 -55.31 -29.13
CA SER A 112 -38.71 -55.85 -30.51
C SER A 112 -37.31 -56.11 -31.09
N GLN A 113 -36.29 -55.39 -30.60
CA GLN A 113 -34.87 -55.63 -30.95
C GLN A 113 -34.22 -56.78 -30.16
N ARG A 114 -34.80 -57.18 -29.01
CA ARG A 114 -34.23 -58.20 -28.11
C ARG A 114 -34.74 -59.63 -28.35
N SER A 115 -35.81 -59.81 -29.13
CA SER A 115 -36.36 -61.14 -29.44
C SER A 115 -35.99 -61.60 -30.85
N LEU A 116 -34.74 -62.02 -31.04
CA LEU A 116 -34.35 -62.96 -32.11
C LEU A 116 -33.34 -63.96 -31.53
N PRO A 117 -33.57 -65.29 -31.57
CA PRO A 117 -32.59 -66.25 -31.12
C PRO A 117 -31.39 -66.23 -32.08
N THR A 118 -30.20 -66.02 -31.52
CA THR A 118 -28.91 -66.12 -32.21
C THR A 118 -28.73 -67.52 -32.80
N VAL A 119 -29.07 -67.71 -34.07
CA VAL A 119 -28.62 -68.82 -34.90
C VAL A 119 -27.73 -68.25 -35.98
N GLY A 120 -26.42 -68.49 -35.86
CA GLY A 120 -25.43 -68.09 -36.86
C GLY A 120 -25.59 -68.87 -38.17
N PRO A 121 -25.28 -68.26 -39.34
CA PRO A 121 -25.53 -68.83 -40.66
C PRO A 121 -24.45 -69.84 -41.04
N ALA A 122 -24.28 -70.91 -40.26
CA ALA A 122 -23.20 -71.88 -40.45
C ALA A 122 -23.63 -73.36 -40.46
N LYS A 123 -24.92 -73.68 -40.39
CA LYS A 123 -25.41 -75.08 -40.45
C LYS A 123 -26.70 -75.22 -41.26
N GLN A 124 -26.63 -74.98 -42.57
CA GLN A 124 -27.72 -75.38 -43.48
C GLN A 124 -27.29 -75.54 -44.96
N ARG A 125 -26.01 -75.82 -45.21
CA ARG A 125 -25.53 -76.17 -46.56
C ARG A 125 -25.14 -77.63 -46.62
N ASP A 126 -26.10 -78.53 -46.46
CA ASP A 126 -25.96 -79.95 -46.81
C ASP A 126 -27.35 -80.53 -47.16
N ALA A 127 -27.92 -80.04 -48.26
CA ALA A 127 -28.97 -80.72 -49.02
C ALA A 127 -28.99 -80.11 -50.44
N PRO A 128 -28.83 -80.90 -51.53
CA PRO A 128 -28.82 -80.36 -52.88
C PRO A 128 -30.27 -80.13 -53.34
N ALA A 129 -30.77 -78.91 -53.16
CA ALA A 129 -31.93 -78.42 -53.89
C ALA A 129 -31.43 -77.55 -55.06
N GLN A 130 -31.45 -78.16 -56.23
CA GLN A 130 -31.30 -77.49 -57.51
C GLN A 130 -32.54 -76.60 -57.72
N THR A 131 -32.41 -75.31 -57.41
CA THR A 131 -33.29 -74.26 -57.92
C THR A 131 -32.41 -73.17 -58.51
N ASP A 132 -32.44 -73.05 -59.83
CA ASP A 132 -32.04 -71.85 -60.55
C ASP A 132 -32.89 -70.69 -60.03
N ILE A 133 -32.29 -69.85 -59.19
CA ILE A 133 -32.83 -68.55 -58.83
C ILE A 133 -31.78 -67.54 -59.27
N THR A 134 -32.00 -66.95 -60.43
CA THR A 134 -31.35 -65.73 -60.85
C THR A 134 -31.71 -64.64 -59.83
N TRP A 135 -30.78 -64.29 -58.95
CA TRP A 135 -30.94 -63.15 -58.05
C TRP A 135 -31.19 -61.91 -58.91
N SER A 136 -32.33 -61.25 -58.71
CA SER A 136 -32.60 -60.00 -59.40
C SER A 136 -31.66 -58.93 -58.83
N GLN A 137 -31.02 -58.17 -59.72
CA GLN A 137 -30.00 -57.15 -59.40
C GLN A 137 -30.47 -56.09 -58.37
N GLY A 138 -31.77 -55.99 -58.09
CA GLY A 138 -32.35 -55.10 -57.08
C GLY A 138 -32.18 -55.56 -55.63
N GLU A 139 -32.17 -56.86 -55.34
CA GLU A 139 -32.04 -57.36 -53.96
C GLU A 139 -30.60 -57.26 -53.45
N GLU A 140 -29.61 -57.54 -54.30
CA GLU A 140 -28.19 -57.31 -53.98
C GLU A 140 -27.89 -55.84 -53.67
N GLN A 141 -28.54 -54.90 -54.38
CA GLN A 141 -28.38 -53.47 -54.10
C GLN A 141 -28.95 -53.07 -52.74
N ILE A 142 -30.04 -53.69 -52.31
CA ILE A 142 -30.66 -53.43 -51.00
C ILE A 142 -29.76 -53.97 -49.87
N TYR A 143 -29.26 -55.20 -49.97
CA TYR A 143 -28.34 -55.75 -48.97
C TYR A 143 -27.00 -55.01 -48.94
N HIS A 144 -26.48 -54.61 -50.10
CA HIS A 144 -25.27 -53.79 -50.19
C HIS A 144 -25.48 -52.41 -49.56
N GLY A 145 -26.63 -51.76 -49.81
CA GLY A 145 -27.00 -50.50 -49.20
C GLY A 145 -27.09 -50.59 -47.67
N LEU A 146 -27.75 -51.63 -47.15
CA LEU A 146 -27.84 -51.87 -45.70
C LEU A 146 -26.47 -52.15 -45.06
N TYR A 147 -25.59 -52.89 -45.74
CA TYR A 147 -24.23 -53.14 -45.27
C TYR A 147 -23.40 -51.86 -45.21
N LEU A 148 -23.49 -51.01 -46.25
CA LEU A 148 -22.83 -49.70 -46.26
C LEU A 148 -23.35 -48.78 -45.16
N GLU A 149 -24.67 -48.77 -44.93
CA GLU A 149 -25.29 -47.95 -43.89
C GLU A 149 -24.87 -48.42 -42.49
N LEU A 150 -24.84 -49.73 -42.26
CA LEU A 150 -24.31 -50.32 -41.02
C LEU A 150 -22.85 -49.91 -40.84
N HIS A 151 -22.01 -50.02 -41.87
CA HIS A 151 -20.60 -49.65 -41.79
C HIS A 151 -20.39 -48.17 -41.48
N ARG A 152 -21.19 -47.28 -42.09
CA ARG A 152 -21.19 -45.83 -41.79
C ARG A 152 -21.56 -45.57 -40.34
N ARG A 153 -22.58 -46.25 -39.82
CA ARG A 153 -23.04 -46.11 -38.43
C ARG A 153 -21.99 -46.62 -37.44
N THR A 154 -21.33 -47.73 -37.73
CA THR A 154 -20.22 -48.25 -36.89
C THR A 154 -19.04 -47.28 -36.87
N GLN A 155 -18.69 -46.69 -38.02
CA GLN A 155 -17.65 -45.66 -38.08
C GLN A 155 -18.06 -44.38 -37.33
N ALA A 156 -19.32 -43.96 -37.40
CA ALA A 156 -19.82 -42.80 -36.66
C ALA A 156 -19.74 -43.03 -35.13
N LEU A 157 -20.14 -44.21 -34.66
CA LEU A 157 -20.00 -44.59 -33.25
C LEU A 157 -18.53 -44.66 -32.80
N GLN A 158 -17.63 -45.11 -33.67
CA GLN A 158 -16.20 -45.14 -33.38
C GLN A 158 -15.60 -43.73 -33.28
N ARG A 159 -16.03 -42.80 -34.15
CA ARG A 159 -15.68 -41.37 -34.05
C ARG A 159 -16.24 -40.73 -32.79
N GLN A 160 -17.50 -41.02 -32.45
CA GLN A 160 -18.13 -40.51 -31.22
C GLN A 160 -17.39 -41.00 -29.98
N ARG A 161 -17.00 -42.28 -29.92
CA ARG A 161 -16.22 -42.83 -28.81
C ARG A 161 -14.83 -42.20 -28.70
N GLY A 162 -14.21 -41.85 -29.83
CA GLY A 162 -12.97 -41.06 -29.84
C GLY A 162 -13.17 -39.66 -29.25
N ALA A 163 -14.21 -38.95 -29.68
CA ALA A 163 -14.55 -37.64 -29.13
C ALA A 163 -14.90 -37.68 -27.63
N GLU A 164 -15.58 -38.72 -27.17
CA GLU A 164 -15.87 -38.94 -25.74
C GLU A 164 -14.59 -39.19 -24.93
N GLN A 165 -13.60 -39.89 -25.48
CA GLN A 165 -12.30 -40.10 -24.85
C GLN A 165 -11.47 -38.82 -24.80
N GLU A 166 -11.47 -38.03 -25.87
CA GLU A 166 -10.82 -36.72 -25.92
C GLU A 166 -11.41 -35.77 -24.87
N LEU A 167 -12.75 -35.67 -24.80
CA LEU A 167 -13.44 -34.85 -23.80
C LEU A 167 -13.12 -35.31 -22.36
N ALA A 168 -13.06 -36.63 -22.12
CA ALA A 168 -12.69 -37.16 -20.81
C ALA A 168 -11.23 -36.80 -20.43
N GLN A 169 -10.32 -36.77 -21.42
CA GLN A 169 -8.93 -36.39 -21.22
C GLN A 169 -8.78 -34.88 -20.95
N GLU A 170 -9.54 -34.04 -21.66
CA GLU A 170 -9.58 -32.59 -21.42
C GLU A 170 -10.14 -32.26 -20.03
N LEU A 171 -11.22 -32.94 -19.61
CA LEU A 171 -11.77 -32.79 -18.26
C LEU A 171 -10.77 -33.20 -17.19
N ALA A 172 -10.04 -34.31 -17.38
CA ALA A 172 -9.00 -34.74 -16.46
C ALA A 172 -7.86 -33.70 -16.34
N GLN A 173 -7.40 -33.15 -17.48
CA GLN A 173 -6.38 -32.09 -17.49
C GLN A 173 -6.87 -30.80 -16.82
N ALA A 174 -8.12 -30.41 -17.05
CA ALA A 174 -8.72 -29.25 -16.40
C ALA A 174 -8.84 -29.43 -14.88
N THR A 175 -9.19 -30.63 -14.41
CA THR A 175 -9.24 -30.92 -12.97
C THR A 175 -7.87 -30.89 -12.31
N GLU A 176 -6.83 -31.40 -12.98
CA GLU A 176 -5.47 -31.34 -12.43
C GLU A 176 -4.91 -29.91 -12.44
N ALA A 177 -5.20 -29.13 -13.49
CA ALA A 177 -4.85 -27.71 -13.53
C ALA A 177 -5.52 -26.91 -12.40
N MET A 178 -6.81 -27.17 -12.11
CA MET A 178 -7.48 -26.58 -10.95
C MET A 178 -6.85 -27.03 -9.63
N ARG A 179 -6.45 -28.29 -9.51
CA ARG A 179 -5.79 -28.82 -8.32
C ARG A 179 -4.46 -28.11 -8.05
N GLU A 180 -3.64 -27.89 -9.08
CA GLU A 180 -2.38 -27.16 -8.96
C GLU A 180 -2.58 -25.68 -8.64
N GLN A 181 -3.61 -25.03 -9.20
CA GLN A 181 -3.96 -23.66 -8.82
C GLN A 181 -4.37 -23.55 -7.34
N VAL A 182 -5.17 -24.51 -6.84
CA VAL A 182 -5.54 -24.56 -5.43
C VAL A 182 -4.32 -24.79 -4.54
N LYS A 183 -3.40 -25.69 -4.92
CA LYS A 183 -2.14 -25.90 -4.18
C LYS A 183 -1.29 -24.64 -4.14
N ALA A 184 -1.15 -23.92 -5.25
CA ALA A 184 -0.41 -22.67 -5.32
C ALA A 184 -1.04 -21.58 -4.44
N LEU A 185 -2.38 -21.47 -4.47
CA LEU A 185 -3.11 -20.51 -3.62
C LEU A 185 -2.96 -20.84 -2.14
N VAL A 186 -3.07 -22.12 -1.76
CA VAL A 186 -2.84 -22.58 -0.38
C VAL A 186 -1.41 -22.30 0.06
N SER A 187 -0.40 -22.57 -0.78
CA SER A 187 1.00 -22.24 -0.50
C SER A 187 1.21 -20.74 -0.27
N ARG A 188 0.61 -19.89 -1.11
CA ARG A 188 0.66 -18.43 -0.94
C ARG A 188 -0.02 -17.98 0.37
N CYS A 189 -1.18 -18.55 0.71
CA CYS A 189 -1.86 -18.27 1.97
C CYS A 189 -1.02 -18.69 3.18
N VAL A 190 -0.37 -19.86 3.13
CA VAL A 190 0.53 -20.32 4.19
C VAL A 190 1.75 -19.41 4.33
N ALA A 191 2.36 -19.00 3.22
CA ALA A 191 3.49 -18.06 3.26
C ALA A 191 3.09 -16.70 3.83
N MET A 192 1.91 -16.18 3.48
CA MET A 192 1.38 -14.97 4.10
C MET A 192 1.18 -15.15 5.60
N LEU A 193 0.52 -16.23 6.03
CA LEU A 193 0.27 -16.53 7.44
C LEU A 193 1.57 -16.72 8.24
N GLN A 194 2.62 -17.29 7.65
CA GLN A 194 3.93 -17.40 8.29
C GLN A 194 4.64 -16.04 8.44
N SER A 195 4.35 -15.07 7.58
CA SER A 195 4.93 -13.71 7.67
C SER A 195 4.23 -12.79 8.68
N VAL A 196 2.96 -13.06 9.01
CA VAL A 196 2.16 -12.22 9.92
C VAL A 196 2.77 -12.09 11.33
N PRO A 197 3.25 -13.16 11.99
CA PRO A 197 3.85 -13.04 13.33
C PRO A 197 5.10 -12.16 13.37
N GLY A 198 5.93 -12.20 12.31
CA GLY A 198 7.12 -11.35 12.19
C GLY A 198 6.75 -9.88 12.02
N LYS A 199 5.79 -9.59 11.13
CA LYS A 199 5.27 -8.24 10.93
C LYS A 199 4.60 -7.70 12.19
N LEU A 200 3.78 -8.50 12.86
CA LEU A 200 3.09 -8.12 14.08
C LEU A 200 4.09 -7.85 15.22
N ARG A 201 5.18 -8.63 15.30
CA ARG A 201 6.28 -8.36 16.24
C ARG A 201 7.00 -7.05 15.94
N SER A 202 7.28 -6.74 14.66
CA SER A 202 7.85 -5.45 14.25
C SER A 202 6.92 -4.29 14.61
N CYS A 203 5.63 -4.39 14.31
CA CYS A 203 4.66 -3.34 14.63
C CYS A 203 4.51 -3.12 16.14
N LEU A 204 4.54 -4.19 16.95
CA LEU A 204 4.53 -4.06 18.41
C LEU A 204 5.81 -3.40 18.92
N GLN A 205 6.97 -3.76 18.38
CA GLN A 205 8.23 -3.12 18.74
C GLN A 205 8.24 -1.63 18.35
N GLU A 206 7.82 -1.28 17.15
CA GLU A 206 7.70 0.11 16.69
C GLU A 206 6.73 0.92 17.57
N ARG A 207 5.62 0.32 17.99
CA ARG A 207 4.67 0.91 18.94
C ARG A 207 5.35 1.17 20.28
N ASP A 208 6.07 0.19 20.82
CA ASP A 208 6.72 0.30 22.13
C ASP A 208 7.84 1.35 22.10
N GLU A 209 8.64 1.41 21.02
CA GLU A 209 9.63 2.46 20.79
C GLU A 209 9.00 3.85 20.64
N ALA A 210 7.86 3.94 19.95
CA ALA A 210 7.10 5.19 19.84
C ALA A 210 6.56 5.64 21.19
N GLN A 211 6.08 4.70 22.00
CA GLN A 211 5.59 4.97 23.33
C GLN A 211 6.71 5.41 24.28
N GLN A 212 7.89 4.78 24.19
CA GLN A 212 9.07 5.22 24.94
C GLN A 212 9.49 6.64 24.55
N ARG A 213 9.51 6.97 23.25
CA ARG A 213 9.81 8.32 22.76
C ARG A 213 8.78 9.35 23.27
N ALA A 214 7.50 8.97 23.34
CA ALA A 214 6.46 9.82 23.90
C ALA A 214 6.65 10.05 25.41
N ASP A 215 6.96 8.99 26.18
CA ASP A 215 7.21 9.09 27.62
C ASP A 215 8.47 9.92 27.93
N GLU A 216 9.51 9.83 27.10
CA GLU A 216 10.71 10.68 27.18
C GLU A 216 10.38 12.15 26.90
N ALA A 217 9.58 12.43 25.88
CA ALA A 217 9.12 13.80 25.57
C ALA A 217 8.25 14.39 26.69
N LEU A 218 7.38 13.58 27.30
CA LEU A 218 6.58 14.01 28.45
C LEU A 218 7.45 14.30 29.68
N ARG A 219 8.48 13.50 29.95
CA ARG A 219 9.45 13.77 31.01
C ARG A 219 10.24 15.06 30.76
N ALA A 220 10.75 15.26 29.54
CA ALA A 220 11.43 16.49 29.17
C ALA A 220 10.52 17.72 29.33
N LYS A 221 9.25 17.61 28.94
CA LYS A 221 8.25 18.67 29.15
C LYS A 221 8.04 18.96 30.64
N ALA A 222 7.86 17.92 31.47
CA ALA A 222 7.67 18.10 32.91
C ALA A 222 8.90 18.76 33.58
N GLU A 223 10.11 18.46 33.11
CA GLU A 223 11.33 19.13 33.54
C GLU A 223 11.34 20.61 33.14
N CYS A 224 10.99 20.95 31.89
CA CYS A 224 10.84 22.33 31.45
C CYS A 224 9.77 23.09 32.25
N ASP A 225 8.61 22.48 32.50
CA ASP A 225 7.53 23.07 33.29
C ASP A 225 8.00 23.33 34.74
N SER A 226 8.77 22.42 35.33
CA SER A 226 9.39 22.61 36.65
C SER A 226 10.37 23.79 36.67
N PHE A 227 11.21 23.93 35.64
CA PHE A 227 12.10 25.09 35.50
C PHE A 227 11.32 26.40 35.34
N LEU A 228 10.25 26.41 34.53
CA LEU A 228 9.41 27.58 34.34
C LEU A 228 8.67 27.97 35.64
N GLU A 229 8.21 27.01 36.43
CA GLU A 229 7.58 27.28 37.72
C GLU A 229 8.61 27.80 38.74
N ALA A 230 9.84 27.27 38.74
CA ALA A 230 10.94 27.79 39.56
C ALA A 230 11.30 29.23 39.16
N PHE A 231 11.36 29.53 37.85
CA PHE A 231 11.59 30.88 37.36
C PHE A 231 10.44 31.83 37.73
N SER A 232 9.19 31.38 37.54
CA SER A 232 7.99 32.16 37.85
C SER A 232 7.84 32.44 39.34
N SER A 233 8.18 31.47 40.21
CA SER A 233 8.19 31.67 41.66
C SER A 233 9.30 32.63 42.09
N HIS A 234 10.49 32.57 41.46
CA HIS A 234 11.55 33.55 41.69
C HIS A 234 11.12 34.97 41.28
N ALA A 235 10.53 35.13 40.10
CA ALA A 235 10.00 36.41 39.64
C ALA A 235 8.91 36.94 40.56
N ARG A 236 7.96 36.09 40.98
CA ARG A 236 6.92 36.43 41.98
C ARG A 236 7.55 36.89 43.31
N ALA A 237 8.57 36.20 43.80
CA ALA A 237 9.27 36.57 45.02
C ALA A 237 9.95 37.94 44.87
N GLN A 238 10.62 38.20 43.73
CA GLN A 238 11.29 39.47 43.48
C GLN A 238 10.31 40.64 43.37
N ILE A 239 9.17 40.44 42.71
CA ILE A 239 8.09 41.44 42.64
C ILE A 239 7.52 41.70 44.04
N SER A 240 7.27 40.65 44.83
CA SER A 240 6.75 40.83 46.19
C SER A 240 7.71 41.62 47.10
N ALA A 241 9.01 41.37 47.01
CA ALA A 241 10.03 42.12 47.75
C ALA A 241 10.07 43.60 47.31
N ARG A 242 9.92 43.88 46.00
CA ARG A 242 9.85 45.26 45.49
C ARG A 242 8.59 45.98 45.93
N ASN A 243 7.45 45.31 45.93
CA ASN A 243 6.19 45.86 46.42
C ASN A 243 6.26 46.19 47.91
N GLN A 244 6.81 45.30 48.74
CA GLN A 244 7.04 45.58 50.17
C GLN A 244 7.97 46.79 50.38
N SER A 245 9.05 46.90 49.58
CA SER A 245 9.92 48.08 49.61
C SER A 245 9.16 49.35 49.22
N LEU A 246 8.28 49.30 48.21
CA LEU A 246 7.48 50.43 47.78
C LEU A 246 6.46 50.84 48.86
N GLU A 247 5.79 49.88 49.48
CA GLU A 247 4.87 50.10 50.60
C GLU A 247 5.59 50.77 51.77
N SER A 248 6.80 50.32 52.11
CA SER A 248 7.60 50.95 53.17
C SER A 248 8.01 52.39 52.82
N GLN A 249 8.29 52.68 51.55
CA GLN A 249 8.57 54.04 51.08
C GLN A 249 7.33 54.93 51.13
N GLN A 250 6.17 54.43 50.71
CA GLN A 250 4.91 55.16 50.81
C GLN A 250 4.53 55.46 52.26
N GLU A 251 4.77 54.51 53.18
CA GLU A 251 4.53 54.73 54.60
C GLU A 251 5.48 55.78 55.19
N LEU A 252 6.75 55.79 54.79
CA LEU A 252 7.70 56.85 55.14
C LEU A 252 7.23 58.22 54.64
N VAL A 253 6.78 58.31 53.38
CA VAL A 253 6.24 59.55 52.80
C VAL A 253 5.02 60.04 53.58
N ARG A 254 4.08 59.15 53.90
CA ARG A 254 2.91 59.48 54.72
C ARG A 254 3.31 59.98 56.11
N LEU A 255 4.31 59.36 56.75
CA LEU A 255 4.83 59.82 58.04
C LEU A 255 5.47 61.21 57.94
N LEU A 256 6.25 61.47 56.87
CA LEU A 256 6.83 62.77 56.58
C LEU A 256 5.76 63.86 56.37
N GLU A 257 4.74 63.58 55.57
CA GLU A 257 3.60 64.49 55.37
C GLU A 257 2.90 64.83 56.69
N ASN A 258 2.68 63.81 57.54
CA ASN A 258 2.12 64.02 58.87
C ASN A 258 3.02 64.91 59.74
N THR A 259 4.34 64.72 59.73
CA THR A 259 5.28 65.58 60.47
C THR A 259 5.30 67.02 59.96
N ILE A 260 5.23 67.23 58.65
CA ILE A 260 5.13 68.56 58.04
C ILE A 260 3.83 69.23 58.49
N HIS A 261 2.72 68.49 58.51
CA HIS A 261 1.44 69.00 58.98
C HIS A 261 1.47 69.37 60.48
N HIS A 262 2.10 68.54 61.32
CA HIS A 262 2.29 68.86 62.74
C HIS A 262 3.20 70.09 62.94
N GLN A 263 4.25 70.23 62.14
CA GLN A 263 5.12 71.40 62.17
C GLN A 263 4.37 72.68 61.76
N ALA A 264 3.50 72.61 60.75
CA ALA A 264 2.64 73.72 60.35
C ALA A 264 1.61 74.09 61.45
N SER A 265 1.03 73.09 62.13
CA SER A 265 0.13 73.30 63.26
C SER A 265 0.82 74.01 64.42
N LEU A 266 2.01 73.54 64.81
CA LEU A 266 2.81 74.17 65.87
C LEU A 266 3.26 75.59 65.49
N ALA A 267 3.58 75.83 64.22
CA ALA A 267 3.89 77.16 63.72
C ALA A 267 2.68 78.10 63.84
N ALA A 268 1.48 77.63 63.46
CA ALA A 268 0.24 78.39 63.61
C ALA A 268 -0.09 78.69 65.09
N GLU A 269 0.09 77.73 65.99
CA GLU A 269 -0.06 77.96 67.44
C GLU A 269 0.94 79.00 67.95
N SER A 270 2.21 78.93 67.51
CA SER A 270 3.23 79.92 67.87
C SER A 270 2.93 81.32 67.32
N GLN A 271 2.24 81.40 66.18
CA GLN A 271 1.78 82.65 65.58
C GLN A 271 0.73 83.33 66.47
N LEU A 272 -0.23 82.56 66.99
CA LEU A 272 -1.26 83.07 67.92
C LEU A 272 -0.64 83.61 69.22
N PHE A 273 0.39 82.96 69.76
CA PHE A 273 1.13 83.48 70.91
C PHE A 273 1.86 84.80 70.61
N ARG A 274 2.39 84.96 69.39
CA ARG A 274 3.04 86.19 68.95
C ARG A 274 2.04 87.33 68.78
N GLU A 275 0.92 87.07 68.11
CA GLU A 275 -0.17 88.03 67.96
C GLU A 275 -0.74 88.47 69.32
N PHE A 276 -0.91 87.52 70.26
CA PHE A 276 -1.32 87.84 71.63
C PHE A 276 -0.29 88.71 72.36
N ALA A 277 1.01 88.43 72.21
CA ALA A 277 2.08 89.24 72.78
C ALA A 277 2.10 90.65 72.19
N ASP A 278 1.97 90.78 70.87
CA ASP A 278 1.94 92.07 70.17
C ASP A 278 0.74 92.92 70.62
N VAL A 279 -0.44 92.32 70.79
CA VAL A 279 -1.63 92.99 71.33
C VAL A 279 -1.43 93.39 72.80
N ALA A 280 -0.82 92.53 73.62
CA ALA A 280 -0.51 92.86 75.02
C ALA A 280 0.50 94.02 75.12
N PHE A 281 1.51 94.05 74.25
CA PHE A 281 2.46 95.16 74.16
C PHE A 281 1.78 96.46 73.69
N ALA A 282 0.89 96.39 72.69
CA ALA A 282 0.13 97.54 72.23
C ALA A 282 -0.78 98.11 73.34
N ASN A 283 -1.44 97.24 74.09
CA ASN A 283 -2.28 97.66 75.22
C ASN A 283 -1.44 98.28 76.36
N LEU A 284 -0.27 97.71 76.68
CA LEU A 284 0.65 98.30 77.67
C LEU A 284 1.17 99.68 77.22
N GLN A 285 1.45 99.86 75.92
CA GLN A 285 1.82 101.17 75.38
C GLN A 285 0.68 102.18 75.49
N GLU A 286 -0.56 101.75 75.27
CA GLU A 286 -1.73 102.63 75.42
C GLU A 286 -2.02 102.96 76.89
N GLU A 287 -1.90 102.00 77.80
CA GLU A 287 -1.96 102.24 79.25
C GLU A 287 -0.86 103.21 79.71
N GLN A 288 0.34 103.09 79.15
CA GLN A 288 1.45 104.01 79.40
C GLN A 288 1.12 105.43 78.90
N ARG A 289 0.51 105.57 77.71
CA ARG A 289 0.02 106.88 77.20
C ARG A 289 -1.07 107.49 78.08
N VAL A 290 -2.02 106.69 78.57
CA VAL A 290 -3.06 107.16 79.49
C VAL A 290 -2.44 107.62 80.82
N LEU A 291 -1.44 106.89 81.32
CA LEU A 291 -0.70 107.29 82.51
C LEU A 291 0.06 108.60 82.28
N ASP A 292 0.69 108.76 81.11
CA ASP A 292 1.38 109.99 80.71
C ASP A 292 0.41 111.17 80.59
N ASP A 293 -0.80 110.98 80.04
CA ASP A 293 -1.86 111.98 80.00
C ASP A 293 -2.36 112.38 81.41
N GLU A 294 -2.44 111.43 82.35
CA GLU A 294 -2.75 111.70 83.76
C GLU A 294 -1.60 112.45 84.47
N TRP A 295 -0.36 112.08 84.20
CA TRP A 295 0.83 112.80 84.66
C TRP A 295 0.88 114.21 84.10
N GLU A 296 0.47 114.43 82.85
CA GLU A 296 0.34 115.75 82.23
C GLU A 296 -0.79 116.59 82.83
N ARG A 297 -1.91 115.98 83.25
CA ARG A 297 -2.97 116.67 84.00
C ARG A 297 -2.51 117.10 85.39
N VAL A 298 -1.76 116.26 86.10
CA VAL A 298 -1.12 116.60 87.39
C VAL A 298 -0.07 117.70 87.20
N ARG A 299 0.72 117.62 86.12
CA ARG A 299 1.72 118.62 85.73
C ARG A 299 1.06 119.96 85.40
N ALA A 300 -0.04 119.99 84.64
CA ALA A 300 -0.81 121.19 84.32
C ALA A 300 -1.41 121.88 85.56
N LEU A 301 -1.80 121.10 86.58
CA LEU A 301 -2.32 121.60 87.85
C LEU A 301 -1.21 122.23 88.71
N VAL A 302 0.00 121.65 88.68
CA VAL A 302 1.22 122.20 89.31
C VAL A 302 1.72 123.45 88.56
N SER A 303 1.72 123.44 87.23
CA SER A 303 2.10 124.57 86.36
C SER A 303 1.18 125.78 86.55
N ARG A 304 -0.10 125.59 86.88
CA ARG A 304 -1.03 126.69 87.18
C ARG A 304 -0.72 127.41 88.49
N CYS A 305 -0.18 126.69 89.48
CA CYS A 305 0.27 127.26 90.76
C CYS A 305 1.67 127.90 90.68
N THR A 306 2.50 127.50 89.71
CA THR A 306 3.84 128.09 89.47
C THR A 306 3.86 129.20 88.41
N ALA A 307 2.90 129.25 87.48
CA ALA A 307 2.78 130.26 86.42
C ALA A 307 2.49 131.69 86.90
N MET A 308 2.12 131.88 88.18
CA MET A 308 2.03 133.21 88.79
C MET A 308 3.38 133.76 89.27
N ALA A 309 4.42 132.94 89.41
CA ALA A 309 5.64 133.35 90.13
C ALA A 309 6.85 133.73 89.24
N TRP A 310 6.90 133.38 87.94
CA TRP A 310 8.18 133.44 87.18
C TRP A 310 8.11 133.94 85.72
N LYS A 311 7.09 134.70 85.31
CA LYS A 311 6.99 135.23 83.93
C LYS A 311 7.86 136.48 83.67
N MET A 312 9.19 136.40 83.71
CA MET A 312 10.00 137.47 83.09
C MET A 312 11.20 137.04 82.23
N PRO A 313 12.16 136.19 82.62
CA PRO A 313 13.43 136.16 81.87
C PRO A 313 13.68 134.88 81.04
N GLY A 314 12.67 134.34 80.34
CA GLY A 314 12.81 133.12 79.50
C GLY A 314 12.44 133.27 78.02
N LYS A 315 11.89 134.41 77.60
CA LYS A 315 11.40 134.63 76.21
C LYS A 315 12.51 134.78 75.15
N LEU A 316 13.78 134.87 75.55
CA LEU A 316 14.90 135.05 74.61
C LEU A 316 15.60 133.74 74.21
N GLN A 317 15.25 132.60 74.84
CA GLN A 317 15.86 131.29 74.53
C GLN A 317 14.93 130.35 73.73
N SER A 318 13.62 130.62 73.67
CA SER A 318 12.61 129.83 72.93
C SER A 318 12.72 129.95 71.40
N CYS A 319 13.24 131.07 70.87
CA CYS A 319 13.28 131.29 69.41
C CYS A 319 14.42 130.55 68.69
N LEU A 320 15.45 130.06 69.40
CA LEU A 320 16.54 129.28 68.78
C LEU A 320 16.27 127.77 68.83
N GLN A 321 15.49 127.29 69.80
CA GLN A 321 15.16 125.86 69.95
C GLN A 321 14.01 125.40 69.04
N GLU A 322 13.07 126.29 68.73
CA GLU A 322 12.00 126.04 67.73
C GLU A 322 12.53 125.90 66.29
N GLN A 323 13.70 126.49 65.97
CA GLN A 323 14.33 126.36 64.64
C GLN A 323 15.00 124.99 64.45
N GLU A 324 15.63 124.43 65.48
CA GLU A 324 16.24 123.09 65.44
C GLU A 324 15.18 121.97 65.44
N GLU A 325 14.07 122.13 66.16
CA GLU A 325 12.94 121.17 66.13
C GLU A 325 12.19 121.18 64.78
N ALA A 326 12.10 122.33 64.10
CA ALA A 326 11.52 122.42 62.76
C ALA A 326 12.39 121.71 61.70
N GLN A 327 13.71 121.71 61.87
CA GLN A 327 14.65 120.95 61.03
C GLN A 327 14.55 119.44 61.29
N GLN A 328 14.43 118.98 62.54
CA GLN A 328 14.24 117.56 62.85
C GLN A 328 12.92 117.00 62.31
N ARG A 329 11.81 117.75 62.39
CA ARG A 329 10.52 117.34 61.79
C ARG A 329 10.57 117.31 60.26
N ALA A 330 11.30 118.23 59.63
CA ALA A 330 11.52 118.20 58.18
C ALA A 330 12.33 116.95 57.78
N ASP A 331 13.40 116.63 58.50
CA ASP A 331 14.23 115.45 58.26
C ASP A 331 13.46 114.13 58.50
N GLU A 332 12.58 114.05 59.50
CA GLU A 332 11.69 112.90 59.72
C GLU A 332 10.67 112.71 58.59
N THR A 333 10.08 113.80 58.07
CA THR A 333 9.19 113.70 56.91
C THR A 333 9.91 113.35 55.62
N LEU A 334 11.20 113.71 55.51
CA LEU A 334 12.07 113.33 54.40
C LEU A 334 12.42 111.83 54.49
N ARG A 335 12.77 111.32 55.68
CA ARG A 335 12.96 109.88 55.93
C ARG A 335 11.69 109.06 55.65
N ALA A 336 10.52 109.52 56.08
CA ALA A 336 9.26 108.82 55.77
C ALA A 336 8.96 108.80 54.27
N LYS A 337 9.32 109.85 53.53
CA LYS A 337 9.21 109.88 52.06
C LYS A 337 10.25 108.97 51.39
N GLU A 338 11.46 108.89 51.91
CA GLU A 338 12.50 107.96 51.46
C GLU A 338 12.06 106.50 51.68
N GLU A 339 11.49 106.16 52.84
CA GLU A 339 10.94 104.83 53.13
C GLU A 339 9.77 104.45 52.21
N VAL A 340 8.85 105.40 51.93
CA VAL A 340 7.76 105.17 50.97
C VAL A 340 8.30 105.01 49.55
N SER A 341 9.33 105.76 49.18
CA SER A 341 10.01 105.63 47.88
C SER A 341 10.70 104.27 47.75
N GLN A 342 11.36 103.80 48.82
CA GLN A 342 11.99 102.49 48.88
C GLN A 342 10.96 101.35 48.78
N ARG A 343 9.82 101.45 49.48
CA ARG A 343 8.71 100.49 49.33
C ARG A 343 8.09 100.51 47.92
N LEU A 344 8.02 101.68 47.29
CA LEU A 344 7.56 101.80 45.90
C LEU A 344 8.57 101.16 44.93
N GLU A 345 9.86 101.35 45.15
CA GLU A 345 10.91 100.67 44.38
C GLU A 345 10.86 99.15 44.55
N GLU A 346 10.71 98.64 45.79
CA GLU A 346 10.56 97.21 46.08
C GLU A 346 9.32 96.60 45.41
N THR A 347 8.17 97.28 45.47
CA THR A 347 6.95 96.81 44.80
C THR A 347 7.06 96.89 43.28
N SER A 348 7.77 97.90 42.74
CA SER A 348 8.04 97.99 41.30
C SER A 348 8.99 96.88 40.82
N ALA A 349 9.98 96.50 41.63
CA ALA A 349 10.88 95.37 41.35
C ALA A 349 10.12 94.04 41.40
N ALA A 350 9.25 93.82 42.41
CA ALA A 350 8.40 92.65 42.49
C ALA A 350 7.42 92.54 41.30
N LEU A 351 6.89 93.67 40.81
CA LEU A 351 6.06 93.73 39.61
C LEU A 351 6.87 93.41 38.34
N GLN A 352 8.11 93.89 38.23
CA GLN A 352 9.01 93.53 37.12
C GLN A 352 9.32 92.04 37.11
N ASP A 353 9.59 91.44 38.27
CA ASP A 353 9.80 89.99 38.41
C ASP A 353 8.55 89.19 38.03
N ALA A 354 7.36 89.64 38.43
CA ALA A 354 6.10 89.03 38.04
C ALA A 354 5.86 89.13 36.52
N VAL A 355 6.19 90.26 35.90
CA VAL A 355 6.11 90.44 34.43
C VAL A 355 7.08 89.49 33.72
N ALA A 356 8.33 89.37 34.21
CA ALA A 356 9.30 88.43 33.65
C ALA A 356 8.82 86.96 33.75
N GLN A 357 8.14 86.59 34.85
CA GLN A 357 7.52 85.26 35.00
C GLN A 357 6.39 85.05 33.99
N VAL A 358 5.53 86.05 33.75
CA VAL A 358 4.45 85.97 32.75
C VAL A 358 5.01 85.86 31.34
N GLU A 359 6.08 86.59 31.00
CA GLU A 359 6.76 86.47 29.72
C GLU A 359 7.37 85.07 29.55
N GLN A 360 8.01 84.53 30.60
CA GLN A 360 8.53 83.17 30.59
C GLN A 360 7.43 82.13 30.39
N LEU A 361 6.29 82.27 31.08
CA LEU A 361 5.12 81.40 30.91
C LEU A 361 4.50 81.53 29.51
N THR A 362 4.56 82.71 28.91
CA THR A 362 4.07 82.94 27.54
C THR A 362 4.96 82.23 26.53
N VAL A 363 6.29 82.30 26.71
CA VAL A 363 7.25 81.57 25.88
C VAL A 363 7.08 80.06 26.05
N THR A 364 6.94 79.54 27.27
CA THR A 364 6.71 78.10 27.48
C THR A 364 5.38 77.64 26.89
N ASN A 365 4.30 78.42 26.99
CA ASN A 365 3.03 78.11 26.33
C ASN A 365 3.15 78.09 24.80
N SER A 366 3.89 79.03 24.20
CA SER A 366 4.12 79.03 22.74
C SER A 366 4.92 77.81 22.29
N ARG A 367 5.92 77.40 23.08
CA ARG A 367 6.72 76.19 22.85
C ARG A 367 5.87 74.93 22.97
N LEU A 368 5.07 74.80 24.02
CA LEU A 368 4.14 73.67 24.18
C LEU A 368 3.09 73.63 23.06
N GLY A 369 2.63 74.79 22.59
CA GLY A 369 1.74 74.88 21.42
C GLY A 369 2.41 74.40 20.12
N ALA A 370 3.68 74.74 19.91
CA ALA A 370 4.46 74.24 18.78
C ALA A 370 4.71 72.72 18.88
N ASP A 371 5.04 72.21 20.06
CA ASP A 371 5.24 70.78 20.33
C ASP A 371 3.94 69.98 20.16
N LEU A 372 2.79 70.53 20.58
CA LEU A 372 1.49 69.93 20.29
C LEU A 372 1.21 69.92 18.77
N GLY A 373 1.54 71.01 18.08
CA GLY A 373 1.39 71.09 16.62
C GLY A 373 2.26 70.07 15.86
N THR A 374 3.48 69.79 16.32
CA THR A 374 4.34 68.75 15.72
C THR A 374 3.83 67.35 16.03
N LEU A 375 3.39 67.09 17.27
CA LEU A 375 2.78 65.82 17.65
C LEU A 375 1.49 65.54 16.86
N MET A 376 0.64 66.53 16.62
CA MET A 376 -0.56 66.36 15.78
C MET A 376 -0.20 65.99 14.33
N LYS A 377 0.86 66.58 13.75
CA LYS A 377 1.33 66.22 12.41
C LYS A 377 1.90 64.81 12.35
N GLN A 378 2.67 64.40 13.37
CA GLN A 378 3.19 63.04 13.49
C GLN A 378 2.07 62.02 13.64
N LEU A 379 1.05 62.32 14.45
CA LEU A 379 -0.13 61.47 14.59
C LEU A 379 -0.88 61.32 13.26
N ALA A 380 -1.06 62.41 12.50
CA ALA A 380 -1.68 62.35 11.19
C ALA A 380 -0.86 61.50 10.19
N GLY A 381 0.47 61.63 10.20
CA GLY A 381 1.37 60.81 9.38
C GLY A 381 1.29 59.32 9.76
N ALA A 382 1.37 58.99 11.04
CA ALA A 382 1.24 57.63 11.53
C ALA A 382 -0.14 57.03 11.20
N GLN A 383 -1.20 57.83 11.23
CA GLN A 383 -2.55 57.39 10.87
C GLN A 383 -2.67 57.09 9.38
N GLN A 384 -2.04 57.90 8.52
CA GLN A 384 -1.97 57.64 7.08
C GLN A 384 -1.16 56.37 6.76
N GLU A 385 -0.03 56.15 7.43
CA GLU A 385 0.77 54.93 7.29
C GLU A 385 -0.01 53.69 7.70
N ARG A 386 -0.74 53.78 8.82
CA ARG A 386 -1.62 52.69 9.28
C ARG A 386 -2.72 52.38 8.26
N ASP A 387 -3.34 53.40 7.68
CA ASP A 387 -4.38 53.20 6.67
C ASP A 387 -3.80 52.59 5.37
N ALA A 388 -2.58 52.98 4.98
CA ALA A 388 -1.86 52.39 3.85
C ALA A 388 -1.48 50.91 4.10
N LEU A 389 -0.95 50.59 5.28
CA LEU A 389 -0.64 49.21 5.69
C LEU A 389 -1.90 48.35 5.78
N GLN A 390 -3.01 48.94 6.22
CA GLN A 390 -4.30 48.26 6.27
C GLN A 390 -4.81 47.91 4.86
N GLN A 391 -4.63 48.82 3.90
CA GLN A 391 -4.94 48.55 2.49
C GLN A 391 -4.03 47.48 1.89
N GLU A 392 -2.72 47.53 2.16
CA GLU A 392 -1.80 46.51 1.67
C GLU A 392 -2.13 45.12 2.26
N THR A 393 -2.53 45.08 3.54
CA THR A 393 -3.02 43.84 4.17
C THR A 393 -4.29 43.31 3.50
N THR A 394 -5.20 44.17 3.05
CA THR A 394 -6.38 43.72 2.30
C THR A 394 -6.00 43.19 0.91
N ASP A 395 -5.09 43.86 0.21
CA ASP A 395 -4.65 43.44 -1.12
C ASP A 395 -3.90 42.09 -1.05
N GLN A 396 -3.04 41.91 -0.04
CA GLN A 396 -2.37 40.64 0.22
C GLN A 396 -3.36 39.51 0.53
N LYS A 397 -4.43 39.79 1.30
CA LYS A 397 -5.49 38.79 1.56
C LYS A 397 -6.23 38.39 0.29
N GLU A 398 -6.50 39.33 -0.61
CA GLU A 398 -7.12 39.03 -1.90
C GLU A 398 -6.20 38.17 -2.77
N GLU A 399 -4.90 38.46 -2.81
CA GLU A 399 -3.93 37.68 -3.56
C GLU A 399 -3.77 36.26 -2.99
N ILE A 400 -3.69 36.10 -1.66
CA ILE A 400 -3.71 34.78 -1.01
C ILE A 400 -4.99 34.02 -1.39
N SER A 401 -6.14 34.69 -1.43
CA SER A 401 -7.41 34.08 -1.83
C SER A 401 -7.44 33.69 -3.31
N ARG A 402 -6.74 34.41 -4.18
CA ARG A 402 -6.56 34.05 -5.60
C ARG A 402 -5.64 32.84 -5.76
N LEU A 403 -4.48 32.85 -5.08
CA LEU A 403 -3.52 31.76 -5.11
C LEU A 403 -4.11 30.46 -4.54
N THR A 404 -4.89 30.56 -3.46
CA THR A 404 -5.59 29.40 -2.87
C THR A 404 -6.56 28.78 -3.86
N ARG A 405 -7.38 29.59 -4.54
CA ARG A 405 -8.28 29.11 -5.60
C ARG A 405 -7.52 28.46 -6.77
N GLY A 406 -6.38 29.04 -7.16
CA GLY A 406 -5.52 28.47 -8.20
C GLY A 406 -4.93 27.12 -7.80
N ARG A 407 -4.41 26.99 -6.57
CA ARG A 407 -3.90 25.73 -6.03
C ARG A 407 -4.99 24.67 -5.99
N ASP A 408 -6.18 25.01 -5.49
CA ASP A 408 -7.29 24.06 -5.40
C ASP A 408 -7.79 23.64 -6.80
N ALA A 409 -7.71 24.52 -7.80
CA ALA A 409 -7.97 24.16 -9.20
C ALA A 409 -6.93 23.18 -9.76
N LEU A 410 -5.64 23.47 -9.59
CA LEU A 410 -4.57 22.56 -10.00
C LEU A 410 -4.65 21.22 -9.27
N GLN A 411 -5.04 21.20 -7.99
CA GLN A 411 -5.20 19.97 -7.24
C GLN A 411 -6.37 19.13 -7.76
N ARG A 412 -7.47 19.76 -8.21
CA ARG A 412 -8.55 19.07 -8.92
C ARG A 412 -8.08 18.49 -10.25
N GLU A 413 -7.38 19.28 -11.06
CA GLU A 413 -6.82 18.81 -12.35
C GLU A 413 -5.84 17.64 -12.16
N CYS A 414 -4.95 17.70 -11.15
CA CYS A 414 -4.07 16.58 -10.81
C CYS A 414 -4.86 15.33 -10.38
N GLY A 415 -5.97 15.50 -9.67
CA GLY A 415 -6.88 14.42 -9.30
C GLY A 415 -7.55 13.78 -10.51
N GLU A 416 -8.07 14.61 -11.43
CA GLU A 416 -8.67 14.18 -12.70
C GLU A 416 -7.65 13.44 -13.57
N LEU A 417 -6.45 13.98 -13.78
CA LEU A 417 -5.38 13.33 -14.54
C LEU A 417 -4.93 12.00 -13.90
N SER A 418 -4.90 11.92 -12.57
CA SER A 418 -4.57 10.68 -11.87
C SER A 418 -5.66 9.61 -12.05
N GLN A 419 -6.92 10.04 -12.13
CA GLN A 419 -8.04 9.14 -12.44
C GLN A 419 -7.99 8.69 -13.90
N GLU A 420 -7.80 9.61 -14.85
CA GLU A 420 -7.64 9.27 -16.27
C GLU A 420 -6.47 8.31 -16.50
N LEU A 421 -5.34 8.54 -15.84
CA LEU A 421 -4.19 7.63 -15.90
C LEU A 421 -4.55 6.24 -15.39
N ARG A 422 -5.31 6.16 -14.28
CA ARG A 422 -5.75 4.87 -13.73
C ARG A 422 -6.67 4.15 -14.70
N GLU A 423 -7.68 4.83 -15.23
CA GLU A 423 -8.62 4.28 -16.21
C GLU A 423 -7.89 3.81 -17.48
N ALA A 424 -6.92 4.59 -17.97
CA ALA A 424 -6.07 4.19 -19.10
C ALA A 424 -5.20 2.96 -18.79
N THR A 425 -4.65 2.85 -17.56
CA THR A 425 -3.89 1.67 -17.16
C THR A 425 -4.77 0.42 -17.07
N GLU A 426 -5.97 0.53 -16.51
CA GLU A 426 -6.95 -0.57 -16.47
C GLU A 426 -7.32 -1.02 -17.89
N CYS A 427 -7.63 -0.08 -18.79
CA CYS A 427 -7.91 -0.39 -20.20
C CYS A 427 -6.75 -1.13 -20.88
N ARG A 428 -5.51 -0.71 -20.62
CA ARG A 428 -4.32 -1.41 -21.15
C ARG A 428 -4.20 -2.82 -20.59
N GLU A 429 -4.46 -3.02 -19.31
CA GLU A 429 -4.43 -4.35 -18.68
C GLU A 429 -5.49 -5.29 -19.27
N PHE A 430 -6.70 -4.79 -19.53
CA PHE A 430 -7.73 -5.55 -20.23
C PHE A 430 -7.29 -5.98 -21.64
N LEU A 431 -6.74 -5.05 -22.41
CA LEU A 431 -6.21 -5.35 -23.76
C LEU A 431 -5.06 -6.36 -23.70
N ASP A 432 -4.17 -6.25 -22.72
CA ASP A 432 -3.09 -7.23 -22.52
C ASP A 432 -3.63 -8.61 -22.16
N GLN A 433 -4.68 -8.67 -21.33
CA GLN A 433 -5.33 -9.93 -20.99
C GLN A 433 -6.00 -10.57 -22.21
N GLU A 434 -6.73 -9.79 -23.01
CA GLU A 434 -7.33 -10.25 -24.27
C GLU A 434 -6.26 -10.74 -25.25
N ASN A 435 -5.17 -9.99 -25.43
CA ASN A 435 -4.05 -10.41 -26.25
C ASN A 435 -3.43 -11.73 -25.79
N ARG A 436 -3.28 -11.94 -24.47
CA ARG A 436 -2.81 -13.22 -23.91
C ARG A 436 -3.80 -14.36 -24.16
N MET A 437 -5.11 -14.10 -24.12
CA MET A 437 -6.13 -15.09 -24.48
C MET A 437 -6.03 -15.46 -25.96
N SER A 438 -6.00 -14.47 -26.85
CA SER A 438 -5.91 -14.66 -28.30
C SER A 438 -4.65 -15.44 -28.70
N ARG A 439 -3.49 -15.10 -28.11
CA ARG A 439 -2.25 -15.87 -28.33
C ARG A 439 -2.36 -17.31 -27.86
N ARG A 440 -3.00 -17.58 -26.72
CA ARG A 440 -3.23 -18.96 -26.25
C ARG A 440 -4.12 -19.74 -27.20
N GLN A 441 -5.22 -19.15 -27.65
CA GLN A 441 -6.12 -19.78 -28.62
C GLN A 441 -5.41 -20.07 -29.94
N LEU A 442 -4.58 -19.15 -30.44
CA LEU A 442 -3.77 -19.38 -31.63
C LEU A 442 -2.80 -20.55 -31.43
N MET A 443 -2.09 -20.62 -30.31
CA MET A 443 -1.18 -21.73 -30.01
C MET A 443 -1.91 -23.08 -29.94
N GLU A 444 -3.12 -23.11 -29.39
CA GLU A 444 -3.95 -24.32 -29.33
C GLU A 444 -4.40 -24.76 -30.72
N VAL A 445 -4.87 -23.83 -31.55
CA VAL A 445 -5.25 -24.10 -32.94
C VAL A 445 -4.04 -24.58 -33.74
N GLU A 446 -2.88 -23.93 -33.61
CA GLU A 446 -1.65 -24.37 -34.25
C GLU A 446 -1.23 -25.78 -33.83
N ALA A 447 -1.38 -26.12 -32.54
CA ALA A 447 -1.09 -27.46 -32.04
C ALA A 447 -2.06 -28.51 -32.63
N LYS A 448 -3.36 -28.21 -32.67
CA LYS A 448 -4.37 -29.06 -33.30
C LYS A 448 -4.08 -29.25 -34.81
N LEU A 449 -3.70 -28.18 -35.51
CA LEU A 449 -3.31 -28.26 -36.91
C LEU A 449 -2.05 -29.11 -37.12
N LYS A 450 -1.03 -28.97 -36.28
CA LYS A 450 0.17 -29.82 -36.32
C LYS A 450 -0.17 -31.30 -36.09
N SER A 451 -1.04 -31.62 -35.13
CA SER A 451 -1.51 -33.00 -34.87
C SER A 451 -2.26 -33.57 -36.08
N THR A 452 -3.24 -32.84 -36.62
CA THR A 452 -4.02 -33.30 -37.78
C THR A 452 -3.15 -33.47 -39.03
N LEU A 453 -2.14 -32.62 -39.22
CA LEU A 453 -1.16 -32.77 -40.29
C LEU A 453 -0.29 -34.02 -40.10
N ALA A 454 0.16 -34.31 -38.88
CA ALA A 454 0.90 -35.54 -38.57
C ALA A 454 0.05 -36.80 -38.80
N GLU A 455 -1.21 -36.80 -38.36
CA GLU A 455 -2.14 -37.90 -38.63
C GLU A 455 -2.37 -38.10 -40.14
N LEU A 456 -2.50 -37.00 -40.90
CA LEU A 456 -2.66 -37.09 -42.35
C LEU A 456 -1.41 -37.65 -43.03
N GLN A 457 -0.22 -37.25 -42.57
CA GLN A 457 1.05 -37.81 -43.04
C GLN A 457 1.12 -39.31 -42.74
N GLU A 458 0.74 -39.75 -41.54
CA GLU A 458 0.70 -41.17 -41.21
C GLU A 458 -0.29 -41.94 -42.09
N ARG A 459 -1.51 -41.42 -42.27
CA ARG A 459 -2.50 -42.01 -43.19
C ARG A 459 -1.93 -42.10 -44.60
N SER A 460 -1.24 -41.06 -45.10
CA SER A 460 -0.64 -41.09 -46.45
C SER A 460 0.41 -42.22 -46.59
N LEU A 461 1.25 -42.41 -45.56
CA LEU A 461 2.21 -43.50 -45.50
C LEU A 461 1.50 -44.87 -45.47
N GLN A 462 0.42 -44.98 -44.70
CA GLN A 462 -0.40 -46.20 -44.66
C GLN A 462 -1.03 -46.51 -46.02
N HIS A 463 -1.51 -45.49 -46.76
CA HIS A 463 -2.06 -45.67 -48.10
C HIS A 463 -0.99 -46.13 -49.10
N GLU A 464 0.23 -45.57 -49.05
CA GLU A 464 1.32 -46.04 -49.92
C GLU A 464 1.71 -47.49 -49.61
N LYS A 465 1.82 -47.88 -48.33
CA LYS A 465 2.03 -49.29 -47.96
C LYS A 465 0.92 -50.21 -48.48
N LEU A 466 -0.33 -49.78 -48.37
CA LEU A 466 -1.47 -50.56 -48.87
C LEU A 466 -1.39 -50.72 -50.40
N LYS A 467 -1.03 -49.65 -51.12
CA LYS A 467 -0.84 -49.65 -52.58
C LYS A 467 0.30 -50.57 -53.01
N GLU A 468 1.42 -50.58 -52.30
CA GLU A 468 2.51 -51.55 -52.50
C GLU A 468 2.04 -52.99 -52.28
N SER A 469 1.28 -53.24 -51.21
CA SER A 469 0.74 -54.57 -50.93
C SER A 469 -0.25 -55.03 -52.01
N HIS A 470 -1.07 -54.11 -52.54
CA HIS A 470 -2.01 -54.40 -53.62
C HIS A 470 -1.25 -54.75 -54.91
N LYS A 471 -0.20 -53.98 -55.24
CA LYS A 471 0.68 -54.30 -56.38
C LYS A 471 1.32 -55.68 -56.23
N CYS A 472 1.82 -56.03 -55.04
CA CYS A 472 2.37 -57.36 -54.77
C CYS A 472 1.32 -58.48 -54.95
N LEU A 473 0.08 -58.26 -54.54
CA LEU A 473 -1.02 -59.20 -54.76
C LEU A 473 -1.37 -59.33 -56.25
N GLN A 474 -1.40 -58.23 -57.00
CA GLN A 474 -1.59 -58.25 -58.45
C GLN A 474 -0.48 -59.05 -59.15
N ASP A 475 0.79 -58.84 -58.76
CA ASP A 475 1.93 -59.57 -59.31
C ASP A 475 1.82 -61.07 -59.01
N LYS A 476 1.40 -61.44 -57.79
CA LYS A 476 1.11 -62.84 -57.42
C LYS A 476 -0.05 -63.43 -58.23
N GLN A 477 -1.13 -62.68 -58.43
CA GLN A 477 -2.24 -63.11 -59.26
C GLN A 477 -1.80 -63.36 -60.71
N ALA A 478 -1.00 -62.45 -61.28
CA ALA A 478 -0.42 -62.62 -62.62
C ALA A 478 0.54 -63.81 -62.70
N ALA A 479 1.30 -64.11 -61.63
CA ALA A 479 2.13 -65.32 -61.55
C ALA A 479 1.28 -66.59 -61.51
N LEU A 480 0.23 -66.63 -60.68
CA LEU A 480 -0.70 -67.77 -60.60
C LEU A 480 -1.43 -68.00 -61.92
N LEU A 481 -1.83 -66.94 -62.63
CA LEU A 481 -2.42 -67.07 -63.96
C LEU A 481 -1.45 -67.71 -64.95
N ARG A 482 -0.18 -67.29 -64.95
CA ARG A 482 0.87 -67.90 -65.78
C ARG A 482 1.12 -69.36 -65.40
N GLU A 483 1.12 -69.72 -64.12
CA GLU A 483 1.23 -71.11 -63.67
C GLU A 483 0.02 -71.95 -64.09
N LEU A 484 -1.19 -71.38 -64.03
CA LEU A 484 -2.41 -72.04 -64.49
C LEU A 484 -2.41 -72.23 -66.02
N GLU A 485 -1.95 -71.25 -66.79
CA GLU A 485 -1.74 -71.41 -68.24
C GLU A 485 -0.68 -72.47 -68.55
N ARG A 486 0.41 -72.49 -67.80
CA ARG A 486 1.47 -73.50 -67.93
C ARG A 486 0.94 -74.90 -67.65
N THR A 487 0.20 -75.10 -66.55
CA THR A 487 -0.39 -76.41 -66.21
C THR A 487 -1.47 -76.82 -67.19
N LYS A 488 -2.26 -75.87 -67.73
CA LYS A 488 -3.17 -76.13 -68.86
C LYS A 488 -2.41 -76.60 -70.10
N ALA A 489 -1.33 -75.94 -70.47
CA ALA A 489 -0.49 -76.33 -71.60
C ALA A 489 0.16 -77.71 -71.39
N GLU A 490 0.67 -77.98 -70.17
CA GLU A 490 1.21 -79.30 -69.78
C GLU A 490 0.13 -80.39 -69.82
N LEU A 491 -1.11 -80.09 -69.42
CA LEU A 491 -2.26 -81.00 -69.53
C LEU A 491 -2.63 -81.25 -71.00
N GLN A 492 -2.67 -80.21 -71.83
CA GLN A 492 -2.93 -80.33 -73.27
C GLN A 492 -1.85 -81.16 -73.97
N ASP A 493 -0.57 -80.95 -73.67
CA ASP A 493 0.53 -81.79 -74.17
C ASP A 493 0.37 -83.25 -73.70
N SER A 494 -0.02 -83.46 -72.44
CA SER A 494 -0.32 -84.79 -71.91
C SER A 494 -1.56 -85.44 -72.55
N GLN A 495 -2.55 -84.65 -72.97
CA GLN A 495 -3.70 -85.10 -73.76
C GLN A 495 -3.27 -85.50 -75.17
N LEU A 496 -2.50 -84.67 -75.88
CA LEU A 496 -1.93 -85.00 -77.19
C LEU A 496 -1.06 -86.27 -77.12
N LYS A 497 -0.27 -86.44 -76.06
CA LYS A 497 0.48 -87.67 -75.80
C LYS A 497 -0.45 -88.87 -75.60
N ARG A 498 -1.55 -88.72 -74.85
CA ARG A 498 -2.58 -89.76 -74.68
C ARG A 498 -3.27 -90.11 -76.00
N GLU A 499 -3.62 -89.12 -76.82
CA GLU A 499 -4.21 -89.33 -78.15
C GLU A 499 -3.24 -90.08 -79.06
N LYS A 500 -1.96 -89.72 -79.07
CA LYS A 500 -0.92 -90.47 -79.79
C LYS A 500 -0.83 -91.93 -79.33
N VAL A 501 -0.86 -92.18 -78.02
CA VAL A 501 -0.89 -93.56 -77.49
C VAL A 501 -2.16 -94.29 -77.88
N SER A 502 -3.33 -93.63 -77.82
CA SER A 502 -4.60 -94.20 -78.28
C SER A 502 -4.55 -94.55 -79.76
N TRP A 503 -3.94 -93.70 -80.58
CA TRP A 503 -3.73 -93.97 -82.00
C TRP A 503 -2.79 -95.16 -82.21
N CYS A 504 -1.66 -95.22 -81.48
CA CYS A 504 -0.78 -96.39 -81.50
C CYS A 504 -1.50 -97.67 -81.03
N LEU A 505 -2.36 -97.60 -80.02
CA LEU A 505 -3.16 -98.75 -79.56
C LEU A 505 -4.19 -99.18 -80.60
N ALA A 506 -4.80 -98.24 -81.31
CA ALA A 506 -5.70 -98.54 -82.43
C ALA A 506 -4.94 -99.18 -83.60
N ASP A 507 -3.75 -98.70 -83.94
CA ASP A 507 -2.87 -99.29 -84.97
C ASP A 507 -2.35 -100.68 -84.55
N ILE A 508 -2.04 -100.87 -83.26
CA ILE A 508 -1.75 -102.20 -82.70
C ILE A 508 -2.99 -103.10 -82.77
N ALA A 509 -4.19 -102.59 -82.50
CA ALA A 509 -5.43 -103.36 -82.62
C ALA A 509 -5.73 -103.72 -84.08
N GLU A 510 -5.49 -102.82 -85.02
CA GLU A 510 -5.64 -103.05 -86.46
C GLU A 510 -4.61 -104.05 -86.98
N SER A 511 -3.33 -103.90 -86.62
CA SER A 511 -2.30 -104.89 -86.94
C SER A 511 -2.56 -106.24 -86.28
N LYS A 512 -3.11 -106.28 -85.06
CA LYS A 512 -3.60 -107.51 -84.44
C LYS A 512 -4.76 -108.13 -85.24
N LEU A 513 -5.70 -107.33 -85.72
CA LEU A 513 -6.79 -107.78 -86.59
C LEU A 513 -6.24 -108.34 -87.91
N ARG A 514 -5.31 -107.65 -88.57
CA ARG A 514 -4.62 -108.14 -89.78
C ARG A 514 -3.83 -109.43 -89.52
N LEU A 515 -3.16 -109.54 -88.38
CA LEU A 515 -2.48 -110.78 -87.97
C LEU A 515 -3.48 -111.91 -87.69
N GLN A 516 -4.67 -111.58 -87.17
CA GLN A 516 -5.73 -112.54 -86.92
C GLN A 516 -6.39 -112.99 -88.23
N GLU A 517 -6.61 -112.09 -89.19
CA GLU A 517 -7.02 -112.41 -90.57
C GLU A 517 -5.97 -113.28 -91.28
N LEU A 518 -4.67 -113.00 -91.12
CA LEU A 518 -3.58 -113.85 -91.63
C LEU A 518 -3.56 -115.21 -90.94
N ALA A 519 -3.77 -115.26 -89.62
CA ALA A 519 -3.87 -116.52 -88.87
C ALA A 519 -5.11 -117.33 -89.29
N ASP A 520 -6.21 -116.67 -89.63
CA ASP A 520 -7.43 -117.30 -90.12
C ASP A 520 -7.30 -117.73 -91.60
N CYS A 521 -6.55 -116.99 -92.43
CA CYS A 521 -6.13 -117.42 -93.77
C CYS A 521 -5.21 -118.67 -93.71
N LEU A 522 -4.31 -118.73 -92.73
CA LEU A 522 -3.47 -119.91 -92.48
C LEU A 522 -4.27 -121.09 -91.92
N ARG A 523 -5.28 -120.83 -91.06
CA ARG A 523 -6.24 -121.85 -90.58
C ARG A 523 -7.10 -122.41 -91.71
N ALA A 524 -7.59 -121.57 -92.62
CA ALA A 524 -8.36 -121.96 -93.80
C ALA A 524 -7.52 -122.72 -94.85
N SER A 525 -6.20 -122.52 -94.86
CA SER A 525 -5.26 -123.23 -95.73
C SER A 525 -4.83 -124.61 -95.17
N LEU A 526 -5.18 -124.91 -93.92
CA LEU A 526 -4.80 -126.14 -93.20
C LEU A 526 -5.95 -127.16 -93.06
N GLU A 527 -7.05 -126.98 -93.80
CA GLU A 527 -8.13 -127.97 -93.97
C GLU A 527 -8.00 -128.70 -95.32
N LYS A 528 -6.81 -129.29 -95.55
CA LYS A 528 -6.54 -130.42 -96.46
C LYS A 528 -5.22 -131.07 -96.00
N GLU A 529 -5.24 -132.40 -95.85
CA GLU A 529 -4.15 -133.30 -95.40
C GLU A 529 -3.89 -133.40 -93.88
N LYS A 530 -4.75 -134.23 -93.26
CA LYS A 530 -4.47 -135.47 -92.52
C LYS A 530 -3.04 -135.82 -92.03
N ASP A 531 -3.07 -136.36 -90.80
CA ASP A 531 -2.28 -137.45 -90.22
C ASP A 531 -0.77 -137.21 -89.95
N ASP A 532 -0.39 -137.03 -88.68
CA ASP A 532 0.26 -138.07 -87.87
C ASP A 532 0.82 -137.55 -86.52
N ASP A 533 0.46 -138.29 -85.47
CA ASP A 533 1.17 -138.62 -84.22
C ASP A 533 2.09 -137.63 -83.45
N THR A 534 1.58 -137.23 -82.27
CA THR A 534 2.19 -137.14 -80.91
C THR A 534 3.48 -137.97 -80.62
N PRO A 535 4.21 -137.81 -79.46
CA PRO A 535 4.14 -136.82 -78.36
C PRO A 535 5.51 -136.38 -77.71
N LEU A 536 5.41 -135.48 -76.69
CA LEU A 536 6.22 -135.37 -75.45
C LEU A 536 7.59 -134.63 -75.40
N ARG A 537 7.58 -133.59 -74.54
CA ARG A 537 8.38 -133.39 -73.30
C ARG A 537 9.41 -132.25 -73.23
N SER A 538 9.12 -131.37 -72.26
CA SER A 538 10.04 -130.71 -71.31
C SER A 538 11.11 -129.73 -71.83
N ARG A 539 11.03 -128.47 -71.37
CA ARG A 539 11.82 -128.03 -70.21
C ARG A 539 11.42 -126.62 -69.76
N THR A 540 11.27 -126.49 -68.45
CA THR A 540 11.42 -125.28 -67.66
C THR A 540 12.65 -124.48 -68.07
N TRP A 541 12.58 -123.15 -67.99
CA TRP A 541 13.66 -122.30 -67.45
C TRP A 541 13.17 -120.86 -67.22
N THR A 542 13.12 -120.48 -65.95
CA THR A 542 13.32 -119.10 -65.49
C THR A 542 14.82 -118.78 -65.59
N PRO A 543 15.20 -117.52 -65.82
CA PRO A 543 16.31 -117.00 -65.03
C PRO A 543 16.12 -115.53 -64.59
N ALA A 544 16.40 -115.29 -63.32
CA ALA A 544 17.10 -114.10 -62.81
C ALA A 544 18.48 -114.59 -62.29
N PRO A 545 19.49 -113.77 -61.93
CA PRO A 545 19.58 -112.30 -61.82
C PRO A 545 20.91 -111.67 -62.35
N ARG A 546 21.02 -110.32 -62.36
CA ARG A 546 22.15 -109.48 -61.82
C ARG A 546 22.34 -108.13 -62.54
N ILE A 547 22.62 -107.10 -61.74
CA ILE A 547 23.15 -105.76 -62.06
C ILE A 547 24.66 -105.86 -62.41
N PRO A 548 25.27 -104.89 -63.13
CA PRO A 548 26.29 -104.07 -62.47
C PRO A 548 26.35 -102.59 -62.90
N ALA A 549 26.90 -101.78 -62.00
CA ALA A 549 27.31 -100.39 -62.18
C ALA A 549 28.67 -100.24 -62.89
N HIS A 550 28.86 -99.14 -63.64
CA HIS A 550 30.16 -98.52 -63.97
C HIS A 550 29.95 -97.00 -64.04
N ARG A 551 30.44 -96.22 -63.06
CA ARG A 551 31.74 -95.51 -63.00
C ARG A 551 31.82 -94.21 -63.83
N THR A 552 32.01 -93.12 -63.08
CA THR A 552 32.63 -91.82 -63.40
C THR A 552 34.06 -91.95 -63.96
N PRO A 553 34.65 -90.92 -64.62
CA PRO A 553 35.54 -90.00 -63.87
C PRO A 553 35.71 -88.54 -64.42
N TYR A 554 36.35 -87.74 -63.56
CA TYR A 554 37.10 -86.48 -63.74
C TYR A 554 36.48 -85.11 -63.41
N ARG A 555 37.19 -84.49 -62.46
CA ARG A 555 37.14 -83.18 -61.83
C ARG A 555 38.03 -82.22 -62.63
N ALA A 556 37.60 -80.96 -62.83
CA ALA A 556 38.42 -79.75 -62.66
C ALA A 556 37.63 -78.45 -62.98
N GLY A 557 37.43 -77.63 -61.94
CA GLY A 557 37.58 -76.16 -62.01
C GLY A 557 36.43 -75.30 -62.55
N GLY A 558 36.09 -74.26 -61.78
CA GLY A 558 35.75 -72.96 -62.39
C GLY A 558 34.42 -72.32 -62.01
N SER A 559 34.41 -71.70 -60.81
CA SER A 559 33.82 -70.40 -60.43
C SER A 559 32.49 -69.91 -61.03
N ALA A 560 31.66 -69.45 -60.07
CA ALA A 560 30.31 -68.94 -60.16
C ALA A 560 30.08 -67.72 -61.05
N LEU A 561 28.82 -67.65 -61.48
CA LEU A 561 28.16 -66.66 -62.31
C LEU A 561 28.28 -65.24 -61.75
N LYS A 562 28.61 -64.36 -62.69
CA LYS A 562 28.65 -62.91 -62.63
C LYS A 562 27.34 -62.36 -63.21
N ALA A 563 26.85 -61.28 -62.59
CA ALA A 563 26.42 -60.03 -63.24
C ALA A 563 24.99 -59.53 -62.93
N THR A 564 24.93 -58.19 -62.94
CA THR A 564 23.80 -57.24 -62.88
C THR A 564 23.39 -56.85 -61.46
N SER A 565 23.24 -55.58 -61.08
CA SER A 565 23.29 -54.26 -61.76
C SER A 565 23.26 -53.20 -60.63
N GLY A 566 24.14 -52.17 -60.58
CA GLY A 566 23.86 -50.75 -60.93
C GLY A 566 22.69 -50.13 -60.14
N ARG A 567 22.71 -48.95 -59.50
CA ARG A 567 23.54 -47.72 -59.52
C ARG A 567 23.04 -46.80 -58.36
N ASP A 568 23.82 -45.74 -58.05
CA ASP A 568 23.59 -44.54 -57.19
C ASP A 568 24.32 -44.61 -55.83
N GLY A 569 25.08 -43.63 -55.33
CA GLY A 569 25.46 -42.27 -55.74
C GLY A 569 26.48 -41.69 -54.73
N ASN A 570 27.22 -40.68 -55.18
CA ASN A 570 28.36 -39.89 -54.64
C ASN A 570 28.55 -39.56 -53.13
N GLU A 571 29.86 -39.56 -52.75
CA GLU A 571 30.69 -38.52 -52.08
C GLU A 571 30.32 -38.02 -50.65
N ALA A 572 31.24 -37.74 -49.69
CA ALA A 572 32.65 -37.35 -49.73
C ALA A 572 33.40 -37.67 -48.41
N ALA A 573 34.74 -37.74 -48.51
CA ALA A 573 35.83 -37.39 -47.56
C ALA A 573 35.73 -37.80 -46.07
N GLY A 574 36.76 -38.27 -45.37
CA GLY A 574 38.20 -38.37 -45.63
C GLY A 574 38.88 -38.98 -44.39
N PHE A 575 40.01 -39.64 -44.64
CA PHE A 575 40.92 -40.43 -43.80
C PHE A 575 41.04 -40.18 -42.28
N GLY A 576 41.19 -41.29 -41.54
CA GLY A 576 41.84 -41.36 -40.22
C GLY A 576 41.93 -42.78 -39.64
N SER A 577 43.10 -43.43 -39.74
CA SER A 577 43.38 -44.80 -39.24
C SER A 577 44.00 -44.82 -37.83
N VAL A 578 43.23 -45.32 -36.85
CA VAL A 578 43.43 -46.43 -35.86
C VAL A 578 44.79 -47.21 -35.86
N PRO A 579 45.26 -47.99 -34.83
CA PRO A 579 44.91 -48.23 -33.39
C PRO A 579 46.13 -48.14 -32.38
N ARG A 580 45.98 -48.00 -31.03
CA ARG A 580 45.79 -49.01 -29.92
C ARG A 580 46.74 -50.24 -29.98
N THR A 581 47.45 -50.72 -28.94
CA THR A 581 46.99 -51.19 -27.60
C THR A 581 48.16 -51.55 -26.65
N LYS A 582 47.84 -51.73 -25.36
CA LYS A 582 48.64 -51.98 -24.13
C LYS A 582 49.28 -53.39 -23.97
N PRO A 583 50.13 -53.62 -22.93
CA PRO A 583 50.98 -54.82 -22.73
C PRO A 583 50.45 -55.84 -21.69
N SER A 584 51.05 -57.04 -21.64
CA SER A 584 50.89 -58.03 -20.55
C SER A 584 52.19 -58.77 -20.22
N SER A 585 52.23 -59.34 -19.02
CA SER A 585 53.35 -59.78 -18.19
C SER A 585 53.89 -61.20 -18.42
N ASP A 586 55.03 -61.44 -17.75
CA ASP A 586 55.48 -62.68 -17.09
C ASP A 586 56.39 -63.72 -17.79
N LYS A 587 57.48 -64.00 -17.06
CA LYS A 587 58.05 -65.33 -16.70
C LYS A 587 59.22 -65.96 -17.50
N VAL A 588 60.38 -65.96 -16.81
CA VAL A 588 61.25 -67.10 -16.44
C VAL A 588 62.28 -67.69 -17.45
N PHE A 589 63.52 -67.64 -16.97
CA PHE A 589 64.72 -68.49 -17.17
C PHE A 589 64.83 -69.38 -18.42
N SER A 590 65.95 -69.21 -19.14
CA SER A 590 67.10 -70.15 -19.10
C SER A 590 68.27 -69.63 -19.94
N THR A 591 69.47 -69.56 -19.36
CA THR A 591 70.77 -69.64 -20.07
C THR A 591 71.16 -71.12 -20.23
N PRO A 592 71.88 -71.53 -21.30
CA PRO A 592 73.35 -71.56 -21.28
C PRO A 592 73.97 -71.23 -22.69
N LYS A 593 75.24 -70.89 -22.92
CA LYS A 593 76.51 -71.43 -22.42
C LYS A 593 77.67 -70.57 -22.98
N GLN A 594 78.69 -70.34 -22.14
CA GLN A 594 80.09 -69.91 -22.38
C GLN A 594 80.57 -69.48 -23.78
N ALA A 595 81.16 -68.27 -23.85
CA ALA A 595 82.53 -68.03 -24.33
C ALA A 595 83.02 -66.61 -23.96
N GLU A 596 84.13 -66.54 -23.22
CA GLU A 596 85.18 -65.48 -23.16
C GLU A 596 84.83 -63.97 -22.96
N PRO A 597 85.65 -63.20 -22.21
CA PRO A 597 85.18 -62.04 -21.43
C PRO A 597 85.34 -60.66 -22.11
N GLU A 598 85.92 -60.56 -23.30
CA GLU A 598 86.27 -59.25 -23.88
C GLU A 598 85.17 -58.64 -24.77
N GLY A 599 84.32 -59.48 -25.39
CA GLY A 599 83.14 -59.02 -26.12
C GLY A 599 82.05 -58.47 -25.20
N GLY A 600 81.83 -59.11 -24.04
CA GLY A 600 80.82 -58.69 -23.07
C GLY A 600 81.17 -57.40 -22.32
N LEU A 601 82.46 -57.05 -22.19
CA LEU A 601 82.86 -55.75 -21.64
C LEU A 601 82.64 -54.62 -22.65
N ILE A 602 82.94 -54.83 -23.93
CA ILE A 602 82.68 -53.84 -24.99
C ILE A 602 81.17 -53.66 -25.20
N GLU A 603 80.40 -54.74 -25.17
CA GLU A 603 78.93 -54.71 -25.26
C GLU A 603 78.32 -54.02 -24.03
N ARG A 604 78.77 -54.32 -22.81
CA ARG A 604 78.33 -53.59 -21.59
C ARG A 604 78.77 -52.13 -21.57
N VAL A 605 79.93 -51.78 -22.13
CA VAL A 605 80.37 -50.38 -22.27
C VAL A 605 79.55 -49.66 -23.37
N ALA A 606 79.14 -50.36 -24.42
CA ALA A 606 78.25 -49.83 -25.45
C ALA A 606 76.82 -49.65 -24.90
N GLU A 607 76.30 -50.61 -24.13
CA GLU A 607 75.04 -50.50 -23.38
C GLU A 607 75.11 -49.37 -22.35
N LEU A 608 76.18 -49.27 -21.57
CA LEU A 608 76.36 -48.17 -20.61
C LEU A 608 76.44 -46.81 -21.33
N ARG A 609 77.11 -46.73 -22.49
CA ARG A 609 77.15 -45.52 -23.32
C ARG A 609 75.77 -45.18 -23.88
N ALA A 610 74.99 -46.18 -24.28
CA ALA A 610 73.61 -46.00 -24.72
C ALA A 610 72.73 -45.49 -23.57
N VAL A 611 72.81 -46.11 -22.39
CA VAL A 611 72.09 -45.67 -21.18
C VAL A 611 72.52 -44.27 -20.74
N VAL A 612 73.81 -43.93 -20.80
CA VAL A 612 74.29 -42.56 -20.52
C VAL A 612 73.79 -41.56 -21.55
N SER A 613 73.63 -41.96 -22.82
CA SER A 613 73.06 -41.13 -23.88
C SER A 613 71.54 -40.96 -23.74
N GLU A 614 70.83 -42.01 -23.31
CA GLU A 614 69.41 -41.94 -22.94
C GLU A 614 69.21 -41.08 -21.69
N LEU A 615 70.08 -41.20 -20.69
CA LEU A 615 70.06 -40.38 -19.49
C LEU A 615 70.37 -38.91 -19.81
N SER A 616 71.30 -38.63 -20.73
CA SER A 616 71.59 -37.26 -21.15
C SER A 616 70.42 -36.66 -21.95
N LEU A 617 69.78 -37.44 -22.83
CA LEU A 617 68.57 -37.04 -23.54
C LEU A 617 67.39 -36.78 -22.59
N LEU A 618 67.19 -37.66 -21.60
CA LEU A 618 66.18 -37.46 -20.56
C LEU A 618 66.49 -36.24 -19.69
N SER A 619 67.76 -36.01 -19.35
CA SER A 619 68.19 -34.82 -18.60
C SER A 619 67.91 -33.53 -19.39
N THR A 620 68.24 -33.48 -20.69
CA THR A 620 67.88 -32.33 -21.54
C THR A 620 66.38 -32.15 -21.64
N ARG A 621 65.61 -33.24 -21.71
CA ARG A 621 64.15 -33.16 -21.78
C ARG A 621 63.51 -32.68 -20.49
N ILE A 622 64.02 -33.11 -19.34
CA ILE A 622 63.61 -32.63 -18.01
C ILE A 622 63.93 -31.14 -17.92
N GLN A 623 65.13 -30.71 -18.30
CA GLN A 623 65.53 -29.31 -18.29
C GLN A 623 64.65 -28.43 -19.21
N GLU A 624 64.29 -28.92 -20.40
CA GLU A 624 63.34 -28.24 -21.29
C GLU A 624 61.95 -28.11 -20.68
N LEU A 625 61.45 -29.19 -20.05
CA LEU A 625 60.15 -29.19 -19.37
C LEU A 625 60.16 -28.19 -18.21
N GLU A 626 61.16 -28.23 -17.34
CA GLU A 626 61.34 -27.29 -16.22
C GLU A 626 61.42 -25.84 -16.72
N GLN A 627 62.17 -25.56 -17.79
CA GLN A 627 62.23 -24.21 -18.39
C GLN A 627 60.88 -23.79 -18.99
N SER A 628 60.14 -24.70 -19.60
CA SER A 628 58.82 -24.41 -20.17
C SER A 628 57.78 -24.15 -19.06
N GLU A 629 57.83 -24.91 -17.98
CA GLU A 629 56.99 -24.72 -16.80
C GLU A 629 57.34 -23.44 -16.07
N PHE A 630 58.62 -23.12 -15.91
CA PHE A 630 59.07 -21.86 -15.32
C PHE A 630 58.59 -20.66 -16.14
N LYS A 631 58.76 -20.68 -17.47
CA LYS A 631 58.24 -19.62 -18.36
C LYS A 631 56.71 -19.51 -18.30
N ALA A 632 56.01 -20.64 -18.19
CA ALA A 632 54.54 -20.64 -18.05
C ALA A 632 54.10 -20.07 -16.69
N LEU A 633 54.83 -20.35 -15.61
CA LEU A 633 54.61 -19.78 -14.29
C LEU A 633 54.93 -18.29 -14.27
N GLU A 634 56.04 -17.86 -14.87
CA GLU A 634 56.42 -16.46 -15.01
C GLU A 634 55.35 -15.67 -15.78
N ALA A 635 54.85 -16.20 -16.91
CA ALA A 635 53.74 -15.60 -17.63
C ALA A 635 52.44 -15.52 -16.81
N LYS A 636 52.14 -16.54 -15.98
CA LYS A 636 51.02 -16.51 -15.04
C LYS A 636 51.22 -15.46 -13.95
N ILE A 637 52.42 -15.33 -13.40
CA ILE A 637 52.78 -14.33 -12.40
C ILE A 637 52.58 -12.93 -13.00
N SER A 638 53.12 -12.65 -14.19
CA SER A 638 52.92 -11.35 -14.86
C SER A 638 51.44 -11.06 -15.14
N LYS A 639 50.66 -12.06 -15.55
CA LYS A 639 49.21 -11.91 -15.76
C LYS A 639 48.46 -11.62 -14.45
N LEU A 640 48.86 -12.25 -13.36
CA LEU A 640 48.27 -12.00 -12.04
C LEU A 640 48.69 -10.64 -11.49
N GLN A 641 49.94 -10.21 -11.70
CA GLN A 641 50.42 -8.87 -11.34
C GLN A 641 49.62 -7.78 -12.08
N LEU A 642 49.44 -7.92 -13.40
CA LEU A 642 48.63 -6.99 -14.19
C LEU A 642 47.16 -6.96 -13.72
N ARG A 643 46.60 -8.13 -13.36
CA ARG A 643 45.24 -8.20 -12.80
C ARG A 643 45.15 -7.52 -11.44
N LEU A 644 46.17 -7.69 -10.59
CA LEU A 644 46.23 -7.04 -9.29
C LEU A 644 46.30 -5.52 -9.47
N GLU A 645 47.17 -5.03 -10.35
CA GLU A 645 47.31 -3.61 -10.68
C GLU A 645 46.00 -3.01 -11.20
N LYS A 646 45.33 -3.70 -12.13
CA LYS A 646 44.00 -3.28 -12.61
C LYS A 646 42.97 -3.22 -11.49
N VAL A 647 42.96 -4.21 -10.60
CA VAL A 647 42.03 -4.23 -9.46
C VAL A 647 42.37 -3.13 -8.46
N THR A 648 43.65 -2.83 -8.23
CA THR A 648 44.05 -1.71 -7.37
C THR A 648 43.64 -0.38 -7.96
N ASP A 649 43.84 -0.15 -9.26
CA ASP A 649 43.41 1.08 -9.94
C ASP A 649 41.88 1.24 -9.92
N GLU A 650 41.14 0.17 -10.24
CA GLU A 650 39.68 0.18 -10.15
C GLU A 650 39.19 0.40 -8.71
N SER A 651 39.90 -0.11 -7.70
CA SER A 651 39.55 0.15 -6.30
C SER A 651 39.87 1.58 -5.89
N GLN A 652 40.98 2.15 -6.38
CA GLN A 652 41.40 3.52 -6.11
C GLN A 652 40.43 4.51 -6.75
N GLU A 653 40.05 4.31 -8.02
CA GLU A 653 39.04 5.11 -8.70
C GLU A 653 37.69 5.06 -7.97
N ARG A 654 37.25 3.87 -7.51
CA ARG A 654 36.04 3.74 -6.68
C ARG A 654 36.17 4.50 -5.36
N MET A 655 37.33 4.49 -4.71
CA MET A 655 37.58 5.24 -3.48
C MET A 655 37.54 6.76 -3.73
N ASP A 656 38.10 7.22 -4.85
CA ASP A 656 38.10 8.63 -5.23
C ASP A 656 36.68 9.12 -5.59
N ASP A 657 35.89 8.30 -6.30
CA ASP A 657 34.47 8.56 -6.55
C ASP A 657 33.67 8.63 -5.25
N GLN A 658 33.91 7.68 -4.33
CA GLN A 658 33.29 7.71 -3.01
C GLN A 658 33.70 8.96 -2.24
N ALA A 659 34.98 9.34 -2.24
CA ALA A 659 35.46 10.57 -1.60
C ALA A 659 34.81 11.82 -2.22
N ALA A 660 34.64 11.87 -3.54
CA ALA A 660 33.95 12.95 -4.23
C ALA A 660 32.46 13.02 -3.87
N THR A 661 31.78 11.89 -3.73
CA THR A 661 30.38 11.86 -3.26
C THR A 661 30.26 12.31 -1.80
N ILE A 662 31.15 11.87 -0.92
CA ILE A 662 31.21 12.32 0.48
C ILE A 662 31.45 13.83 0.55
N ALA A 663 32.36 14.38 -0.26
CA ALA A 663 32.61 15.81 -0.32
C ALA A 663 31.37 16.60 -0.80
N LYS A 664 30.64 16.09 -1.80
CA LYS A 664 29.37 16.68 -2.25
C LYS A 664 28.31 16.66 -1.14
N LEU A 665 28.18 15.54 -0.42
CA LEU A 665 27.24 15.41 0.71
C LEU A 665 27.61 16.35 1.86
N ASN A 666 28.90 16.45 2.21
CA ASN A 666 29.37 17.37 3.25
C ASN A 666 29.11 18.83 2.88
N LYS A 667 29.32 19.21 1.61
CA LYS A 667 28.98 20.56 1.11
C LYS A 667 27.47 20.82 1.22
N ALA A 668 26.64 19.84 0.86
CA ALA A 668 25.19 19.95 1.00
C ALA A 668 24.75 20.06 2.47
N LEU A 669 25.37 19.29 3.38
CA LEU A 669 25.12 19.37 4.82
C LEU A 669 25.52 20.73 5.39
N GLN A 670 26.68 21.27 5.02
CA GLN A 670 27.08 22.63 5.42
C GLN A 670 26.07 23.68 4.94
N GLY A 671 25.57 23.55 3.70
CA GLY A 671 24.49 24.39 3.19
C GLY A 671 23.21 24.27 4.00
N LYS A 672 22.81 23.05 4.38
CA LYS A 672 21.63 22.82 5.24
C LYS A 672 21.81 23.42 6.64
N ILE A 673 22.98 23.24 7.26
CA ILE A 673 23.29 23.85 8.57
C ILE A 673 23.23 25.38 8.48
N GLN A 674 23.72 25.97 7.39
CA GLN A 674 23.65 27.42 7.20
C GLN A 674 22.21 27.89 7.01
N ASN A 675 21.40 27.16 6.23
CA ASN A 675 19.97 27.47 6.08
C ASN A 675 19.22 27.32 7.42
N GLU A 676 19.55 26.31 8.21
CA GLU A 676 18.97 26.11 9.55
C GLU A 676 19.30 27.28 10.48
N LYS A 677 20.54 27.79 10.46
CA LYS A 677 20.91 29.00 11.22
C LYS A 677 20.09 30.21 10.80
N VAL A 678 19.91 30.42 9.49
CA VAL A 678 19.07 31.51 8.97
C VAL A 678 17.61 31.34 9.42
N LEU A 679 17.08 30.11 9.40
CA LEU A 679 15.74 29.83 9.91
C LEU A 679 15.63 30.07 11.43
N GLN A 680 16.64 29.69 12.20
CA GLN A 680 16.70 29.99 13.64
C GLN A 680 16.72 31.51 13.91
N ASP A 681 17.46 32.28 13.11
CA ASP A 681 17.49 33.74 13.26
C ASP A 681 16.15 34.39 12.87
N ILE A 682 15.48 33.89 11.82
CA ILE A 682 14.12 34.34 11.46
C ILE A 682 13.12 33.99 12.57
N LEU A 683 13.20 32.80 13.15
CA LEU A 683 12.33 32.40 14.26
C LEU A 683 12.56 33.29 15.49
N LYS A 684 13.82 33.59 15.85
CA LYS A 684 14.13 34.54 16.92
C LYS A 684 13.55 35.93 16.65
N GLN A 685 13.71 36.45 15.43
CA GLN A 685 13.10 37.73 15.04
C GLN A 685 11.57 37.70 15.14
N GLN A 686 10.95 36.57 14.78
CA GLN A 686 9.51 36.39 14.92
C GLN A 686 9.07 36.32 16.40
N GLU A 687 9.84 35.65 17.26
CA GLU A 687 9.61 35.60 18.72
C GLU A 687 9.74 36.97 19.37
N GLU A 688 10.77 37.74 19.02
CA GLU A 688 10.96 39.13 19.45
C GLU A 688 9.77 40.00 19.02
N HIS A 689 9.35 39.91 17.77
CA HIS A 689 8.17 40.64 17.28
C HIS A 689 6.88 40.22 18.01
N MET A 690 6.71 38.93 18.34
CA MET A 690 5.57 38.48 19.15
C MET A 690 5.63 39.05 20.57
N MET A 691 6.81 39.14 21.18
CA MET A 691 6.98 39.77 22.49
C MET A 691 6.61 41.25 22.45
N ASP A 692 7.09 41.99 21.43
CA ASP A 692 6.74 43.40 21.23
C ASP A 692 5.23 43.61 21.04
N LEU A 693 4.55 42.68 20.34
CA LEU A 693 3.09 42.72 20.18
C LEU A 693 2.37 42.44 21.51
N ILE A 694 2.88 41.50 22.31
CA ILE A 694 2.33 41.20 23.63
C ILE A 694 2.48 42.44 24.53
N ASP A 695 3.64 43.07 24.55
CA ASP A 695 3.88 44.29 25.34
C ASP A 695 2.95 45.43 24.90
N LYS A 696 2.84 45.69 23.59
CA LYS A 696 1.89 46.67 23.04
C LYS A 696 0.44 46.33 23.41
N SER A 697 0.06 45.06 23.39
CA SER A 697 -1.28 44.62 23.81
C SER A 697 -1.51 44.85 25.31
N GLY A 698 -0.49 44.60 26.13
CA GLY A 698 -0.48 44.89 27.56
C GLY A 698 -0.68 46.38 27.83
N GLU A 699 0.01 47.25 27.11
CA GLU A 699 -0.19 48.70 27.18
C GLU A 699 -1.61 49.12 26.78
N VAL A 700 -2.15 48.55 25.69
CA VAL A 700 -3.53 48.81 25.26
C VAL A 700 -4.53 48.40 26.34
N THR A 701 -4.33 47.25 26.99
CA THR A 701 -5.22 46.82 28.09
C THR A 701 -5.13 47.74 29.31
N ARG A 702 -3.92 48.20 29.67
CA ARG A 702 -3.70 49.18 30.75
C ARG A 702 -4.40 50.50 30.44
N LEU A 703 -4.17 51.06 29.24
CA LEU A 703 -4.82 52.28 28.77
C LEU A 703 -6.35 52.13 28.72
N ASN A 704 -6.87 50.98 28.29
CA ASN A 704 -8.31 50.73 28.30
C ASN A 704 -8.88 50.66 29.73
N GLY A 705 -8.11 50.13 30.68
CA GLY A 705 -8.41 50.18 32.11
C GLY A 705 -8.49 51.62 32.63
N GLU A 706 -7.50 52.45 32.30
CA GLU A 706 -7.46 53.88 32.65
C GLU A 706 -8.62 54.65 32.01
N VAL A 707 -8.90 54.45 30.72
CA VAL A 707 -10.05 55.06 30.02
C VAL A 707 -11.36 54.63 30.68
N SER A 708 -11.50 53.37 31.07
CA SER A 708 -12.68 52.87 31.78
C SER A 708 -12.81 53.45 33.19
N GLN A 709 -11.70 53.75 33.86
CA GLN A 709 -11.68 54.44 35.15
C GLN A 709 -12.05 55.92 35.00
N LEU A 710 -11.49 56.61 34.01
CA LEU A 710 -11.81 58.00 33.68
C LEU A 710 -13.27 58.16 33.26
N ARG A 711 -13.83 57.21 32.49
CA ARG A 711 -15.26 57.22 32.17
C ARG A 711 -16.14 57.09 33.42
N ARG A 712 -15.76 56.22 34.36
CA ARG A 712 -16.49 56.08 35.64
C ARG A 712 -16.37 57.32 36.51
N SER A 713 -15.19 57.94 36.60
CA SER A 713 -15.04 59.19 37.37
C SER A 713 -15.78 60.34 36.71
N LEU A 714 -15.76 60.45 35.38
CA LEU A 714 -16.56 61.42 34.64
C LEU A 714 -18.04 61.23 34.89
N GLN A 715 -18.56 59.99 34.80
CA GLN A 715 -19.96 59.70 35.10
C GLN A 715 -20.32 60.06 36.55
N ARG A 716 -19.45 59.79 37.53
CA ARG A 716 -19.68 60.21 38.93
C ARG A 716 -19.76 61.72 39.04
N ALA A 717 -18.79 62.44 38.48
CA ALA A 717 -18.78 63.90 38.48
C ALA A 717 -20.01 64.49 37.76
N GLU A 718 -20.44 63.89 36.65
CA GLU A 718 -21.67 64.27 35.95
C GLU A 718 -22.92 64.00 36.80
N THR A 719 -22.98 62.89 37.53
CA THR A 719 -24.10 62.60 38.45
C THR A 719 -24.09 63.53 39.65
N GLU A 720 -22.93 63.82 40.23
CA GLU A 720 -22.76 64.77 41.33
C GLU A 720 -23.16 66.17 40.89
N ALA A 721 -22.70 66.61 39.72
CA ALA A 721 -23.14 67.86 39.12
C ALA A 721 -24.66 67.87 38.94
N LYS A 722 -25.26 66.83 38.33
CA LYS A 722 -26.73 66.74 38.17
C LYS A 722 -27.47 66.80 39.50
N VAL A 723 -27.00 66.11 40.53
CA VAL A 723 -27.59 66.15 41.87
C VAL A 723 -27.48 67.55 42.48
N LEU A 724 -26.31 68.19 42.40
CA LEU A 724 -26.14 69.57 42.85
C LEU A 724 -27.04 70.53 42.07
N TRP A 725 -27.20 70.33 40.76
CA TRP A 725 -28.13 71.08 39.92
C TRP A 725 -29.60 70.79 40.28
N GLU A 726 -29.95 69.59 40.74
CA GLU A 726 -31.28 69.24 41.23
C GLU A 726 -31.53 69.77 42.64
N GLU A 727 -30.50 69.84 43.49
CA GLU A 727 -30.58 70.32 44.88
C GLU A 727 -30.64 71.85 44.95
N VAL A 728 -29.88 72.54 44.08
CA VAL A 728 -30.04 73.98 43.81
C VAL A 728 -31.42 74.28 43.23
N ARG A 729 -31.98 73.36 42.43
CA ARG A 729 -33.36 73.45 41.90
C ARG A 729 -34.43 72.99 42.90
N GLY A 730 -34.01 72.28 43.95
CA GLY A 730 -34.83 71.74 45.05
C GLY A 730 -34.97 72.71 46.23
N GLN A 731 -34.37 73.90 46.16
CA GLN A 731 -34.74 75.02 47.02
C GLN A 731 -36.07 75.66 46.58
N GLU A 732 -37.13 74.85 46.57
CA GLU A 732 -38.54 75.26 46.74
C GLU A 732 -39.27 74.08 47.44
N PRO A 733 -40.12 74.31 48.45
CA PRO A 733 -40.45 73.28 49.43
C PRO A 733 -41.53 72.31 48.95
N LYS A 734 -41.26 70.99 49.14
CA LYS A 734 -42.15 69.83 49.43
C LYS A 734 -41.86 68.62 48.53
N VAL A 735 -41.13 67.62 49.04
CA VAL A 735 -41.09 66.26 48.45
C VAL A 735 -41.40 65.24 49.55
N ASP A 736 -42.38 64.37 49.28
CA ASP A 736 -42.97 63.39 50.19
C ASP A 736 -41.96 62.39 50.78
N ALA A 737 -41.92 62.30 52.12
CA ALA A 737 -41.09 61.37 52.88
C ALA A 737 -41.35 59.89 52.55
N ALA A 738 -42.55 59.55 52.09
CA ALA A 738 -42.95 58.17 51.76
C ALA A 738 -42.12 57.57 50.61
N ARG A 739 -41.80 58.37 49.58
CA ARG A 739 -41.01 57.91 48.42
C ARG A 739 -39.54 57.66 48.79
N VAL A 740 -39.04 58.39 49.78
CA VAL A 740 -37.67 58.21 50.30
C VAL A 740 -37.59 56.91 51.10
N GLN A 741 -38.60 56.62 51.93
CA GLN A 741 -38.67 55.37 52.70
C GLN A 741 -38.80 54.12 51.80
N GLU A 742 -39.60 54.19 50.74
CA GLU A 742 -39.72 53.08 49.77
C GLU A 742 -38.37 52.77 49.09
N ARG A 743 -37.60 53.79 48.70
CA ARG A 743 -36.25 53.60 48.12
C ARG A 743 -35.25 53.01 49.12
N ILE A 744 -35.36 53.36 50.40
CA ILE A 744 -34.51 52.79 51.45
C ILE A 744 -34.82 51.30 51.64
N LEU A 745 -36.10 50.94 51.72
CA LEU A 745 -36.55 49.54 51.82
C LEU A 745 -36.11 48.69 50.62
N MET A 746 -36.27 49.22 49.41
CA MET A 746 -35.85 48.50 48.20
C MET A 746 -34.33 48.31 48.13
N ARG A 747 -33.54 49.29 48.61
CA ARG A 747 -32.07 49.13 48.71
C ARG A 747 -31.69 48.05 49.73
N GLN A 748 -32.35 48.01 50.88
CA GLN A 748 -32.11 46.98 51.90
C GLN A 748 -32.43 45.57 51.37
N GLU A 749 -33.53 45.41 50.64
CA GLU A 749 -33.89 44.09 50.08
C GLU A 749 -32.93 43.67 48.96
N VAL A 750 -32.48 44.61 48.12
CA VAL A 750 -31.45 44.34 47.10
C VAL A 750 -30.12 43.94 47.73
N ASP A 751 -29.70 44.59 48.82
CA ASP A 751 -28.46 44.24 49.52
C ASP A 751 -28.57 42.88 50.22
N LYS A 752 -29.74 42.53 50.75
CA LYS A 752 -30.04 41.19 51.28
C LYS A 752 -29.99 40.11 50.20
N LEU A 753 -30.57 40.37 49.02
CA LEU A 753 -30.52 39.45 47.88
C LEU A 753 -29.10 39.28 47.33
N ARG A 754 -28.29 40.34 47.33
CA ARG A 754 -26.86 40.27 46.97
C ARG A 754 -26.07 39.40 47.94
N LEU A 755 -26.34 39.52 49.25
CA LEU A 755 -25.70 38.69 50.26
C LEU A 755 -26.04 37.21 50.05
N LEU A 756 -27.33 36.89 49.87
CA LEU A 756 -27.79 35.53 49.60
C LEU A 756 -27.20 34.94 48.31
N LEU A 757 -27.06 35.76 47.26
CA LEU A 757 -26.43 35.31 46.01
C LEU A 757 -24.96 34.96 46.24
N LEU A 758 -24.23 35.76 47.03
CA LEU A 758 -22.84 35.51 47.35
C LEU A 758 -22.68 34.21 48.16
N GLU A 759 -23.52 34.00 49.17
CA GLU A 759 -23.55 32.75 49.94
C GLU A 759 -23.82 31.53 49.04
N LYS A 760 -24.74 31.65 48.06
CA LYS A 760 -25.01 30.57 47.11
C LYS A 760 -23.86 30.33 46.14
N MET A 761 -23.12 31.36 45.76
CA MET A 761 -21.90 31.21 44.96
C MET A 761 -20.81 30.49 45.74
N ASP A 762 -20.64 30.80 47.02
CA ASP A 762 -19.67 30.13 47.89
C ASP A 762 -20.04 28.66 48.13
N GLU A 763 -21.32 28.36 48.39
CA GLU A 763 -21.82 26.99 48.48
C GLU A 763 -21.54 26.21 47.17
N ASN A 764 -21.77 26.81 46.01
CA ASN A 764 -21.53 26.18 44.72
C ASN A 764 -20.03 25.96 44.45
N SER A 765 -19.18 26.89 44.89
CA SER A 765 -17.72 26.72 44.84
C SER A 765 -17.29 25.52 45.70
N GLN A 766 -17.76 25.46 46.96
CA GLN A 766 -17.45 24.35 47.86
C GLN A 766 -17.95 23.00 47.35
N LEU A 767 -19.11 22.96 46.68
CA LEU A 767 -19.59 21.74 46.02
C LEU A 767 -18.71 21.35 44.84
N SER A 768 -18.31 22.32 44.02
CA SER A 768 -17.40 22.09 42.88
C SER A 768 -16.05 21.55 43.35
N ASP A 769 -15.50 22.09 44.44
CA ASP A 769 -14.26 21.62 45.05
C ASP A 769 -14.39 20.16 45.54
N LYS A 770 -15.51 19.83 46.22
CA LYS A 770 -15.79 18.45 46.64
C LYS A 770 -15.92 17.48 45.45
N TYR A 771 -16.54 17.90 44.35
CA TYR A 771 -16.61 17.07 43.15
C TYR A 771 -15.23 16.87 42.51
N LEU A 772 -14.40 17.92 42.49
CA LEU A 772 -13.04 17.84 41.99
C LEU A 772 -12.18 16.88 42.82
N GLU A 773 -12.26 16.95 44.15
CA GLU A 773 -11.59 16.01 45.06
C GLU A 773 -12.04 14.55 44.82
N GLN A 774 -13.34 14.33 44.59
CA GLN A 774 -13.86 13.00 44.26
C GLN A 774 -13.31 12.47 42.94
N ILE A 775 -13.23 13.32 41.91
CA ILE A 775 -12.66 12.97 40.60
C ILE A 775 -11.18 12.61 40.77
N GLN A 776 -10.39 13.44 41.44
CA GLN A 776 -8.97 13.17 41.70
C GLN A 776 -8.77 11.86 42.49
N GLY A 777 -9.62 11.59 43.48
CA GLY A 777 -9.58 10.32 44.23
C GLY A 777 -9.97 9.10 43.39
N LEU A 778 -10.84 9.25 42.39
CA LEU A 778 -11.17 8.19 41.42
C LEU A 778 -10.04 7.99 40.41
N GLU A 779 -9.45 9.07 39.91
CA GLU A 779 -8.29 9.02 39.01
C GLU A 779 -7.10 8.33 39.67
N LEU A 780 -6.81 8.64 40.94
CA LEU A 780 -5.75 7.97 41.69
C LEU A 780 -6.02 6.47 41.85
N ARG A 781 -7.26 6.08 42.16
CA ARG A 781 -7.65 4.66 42.23
C ARG A 781 -7.55 3.96 40.89
N LEU A 782 -7.93 4.64 39.80
CA LEU A 782 -7.79 4.12 38.45
C LEU A 782 -6.31 3.90 38.11
N GLN A 783 -5.44 4.87 38.37
CA GLN A 783 -4.00 4.75 38.16
C GLN A 783 -3.39 3.61 38.99
N GLN A 784 -3.82 3.45 40.25
CA GLN A 784 -3.39 2.33 41.10
C GLN A 784 -3.85 0.98 40.51
N SER A 785 -5.09 0.87 40.06
CA SER A 785 -5.61 -0.35 39.43
C SER A 785 -4.88 -0.68 38.13
N GLN A 786 -4.55 0.32 37.32
CA GLN A 786 -3.76 0.15 36.08
C GLN A 786 -2.33 -0.30 36.37
N LYS A 787 -1.70 0.24 37.43
CA LYS A 787 -0.38 -0.24 37.88
C LYS A 787 -0.44 -1.69 38.34
N LEU A 788 -1.47 -2.07 39.11
CA LEU A 788 -1.67 -3.46 39.52
C LEU A 788 -1.87 -4.38 38.31
N LEU A 789 -2.69 -3.99 37.33
CA LEU A 789 -2.88 -4.75 36.09
C LEU A 789 -1.57 -4.97 35.35
N LYS A 790 -0.73 -3.93 35.20
CA LYS A 790 0.60 -4.08 34.60
C LYS A 790 1.48 -5.08 35.36
N THR A 791 1.46 -5.06 36.69
CA THR A 791 2.21 -6.06 37.48
C THR A 791 1.65 -7.48 37.31
N TYR A 792 0.33 -7.63 37.16
CA TYR A 792 -0.29 -8.92 36.84
C TYR A 792 0.11 -9.40 35.43
N GLU A 793 0.12 -8.50 34.43
CA GLU A 793 0.57 -8.82 33.07
C GLU A 793 2.04 -9.21 33.03
N GLU A 794 2.92 -8.49 33.74
CA GLU A 794 4.34 -8.81 33.84
C GLU A 794 4.58 -10.17 34.52
N THR A 795 3.83 -10.49 35.59
CA THR A 795 3.94 -11.80 36.24
C THR A 795 3.38 -12.92 35.37
N GLN A 796 2.30 -12.66 34.62
CA GLN A 796 1.78 -13.57 33.60
C GLN A 796 2.81 -13.83 32.50
N GLU A 797 3.52 -12.81 32.02
CA GLU A 797 4.54 -12.96 30.99
C GLU A 797 5.80 -13.68 31.52
N LYS A 798 6.20 -13.40 32.77
CA LYS A 798 7.25 -14.17 33.46
C LYS A 798 6.87 -15.65 33.57
N MET A 799 5.63 -15.96 33.94
CA MET A 799 5.11 -17.35 33.95
C MET A 799 5.11 -17.96 32.55
N LYS A 800 4.67 -17.23 31.50
CA LYS A 800 4.76 -17.70 30.11
C LYS A 800 6.20 -18.02 29.70
N LYS A 801 7.18 -17.16 30.05
CA LYS A 801 8.61 -17.37 29.74
C LYS A 801 9.17 -18.62 30.44
N VAL A 802 8.86 -18.80 31.72
CA VAL A 802 9.28 -19.98 32.50
C VAL A 802 8.66 -21.26 31.93
N LEU A 803 7.38 -21.24 31.58
CA LEU A 803 6.66 -22.38 31.00
C LEU A 803 7.01 -22.64 29.52
N SER A 804 7.60 -21.66 28.82
CA SER A 804 8.08 -21.80 27.44
C SER A 804 9.53 -22.31 27.35
N CYS A 805 10.25 -22.43 28.47
CA CYS A 805 11.60 -23.00 28.48
C CYS A 805 11.56 -24.49 28.10
N PRO A 806 12.32 -24.94 27.08
CA PRO A 806 12.34 -26.34 26.63
C PRO A 806 12.72 -27.33 27.74
N GLN A 807 13.53 -26.89 28.71
CA GLN A 807 13.96 -27.68 29.86
C GLN A 807 12.84 -27.95 30.88
N VAL A 808 11.83 -27.07 30.98
CA VAL A 808 10.66 -27.26 31.85
C VAL A 808 9.61 -28.13 31.14
N LEU A 809 9.43 -27.91 29.84
CA LEU A 809 8.61 -28.78 28.97
C LEU A 809 9.17 -30.20 28.84
N SER A 810 10.49 -30.40 28.94
CA SER A 810 11.13 -31.72 28.90
C SER A 810 11.13 -32.47 30.23
N VAL A 811 10.92 -31.76 31.36
CA VAL A 811 10.85 -32.37 32.71
C VAL A 811 9.42 -32.84 33.03
N LEU A 812 8.39 -32.41 32.29
CA LEU A 812 7.07 -33.04 32.37
C LEU A 812 7.14 -34.43 31.71
N PRO A 813 7.10 -35.54 32.47
CA PRO A 813 7.04 -36.85 31.88
C PRO A 813 5.69 -36.98 31.18
N ALA A 814 5.62 -37.88 30.20
CA ALA A 814 4.37 -38.38 29.65
C ALA A 814 3.44 -38.87 30.77
N VAL A 815 2.61 -37.99 31.31
CA VAL A 815 1.60 -38.30 32.32
C VAL A 815 0.27 -37.88 31.72
N SER A 816 -0.51 -38.92 31.40
CA SER A 816 -1.97 -38.88 31.21
C SER A 816 -2.65 -38.00 32.29
N PRO A 817 -3.88 -37.49 32.10
CA PRO A 817 -4.40 -36.19 32.54
C PRO A 817 -4.40 -35.96 34.07
N GLY A 818 -3.23 -35.79 34.68
CA GLY A 818 -3.06 -35.83 36.14
C GLY A 818 -3.25 -34.50 36.87
N CYS A 819 -3.13 -33.35 36.19
CA CYS A 819 -3.33 -32.04 36.80
C CYS A 819 -4.21 -31.17 35.89
N PRO A 820 -5.55 -31.22 36.03
CA PRO A 820 -6.45 -30.36 35.26
C PRO A 820 -6.17 -28.87 35.51
N GLU A 821 -5.63 -28.48 36.67
CA GLU A 821 -5.24 -27.10 36.94
C GLU A 821 -4.07 -26.62 36.07
N LEU A 822 -3.10 -27.50 35.77
CA LEU A 822 -1.92 -27.16 34.98
C LEU A 822 -2.25 -27.06 33.48
N LEU A 823 -3.13 -27.94 32.99
CA LEU A 823 -3.74 -27.83 31.65
C LEU A 823 -4.68 -26.62 31.55
N GLY A 824 -5.35 -26.24 32.65
CA GLY A 824 -6.14 -25.02 32.75
C GLY A 824 -5.27 -23.76 32.65
N LEU A 825 -4.15 -23.73 33.37
CA LEU A 825 -3.17 -22.64 33.34
C LEU A 825 -2.51 -22.49 31.96
N LEU A 826 -2.10 -23.58 31.31
CA LEU A 826 -1.56 -23.51 29.95
C LEU A 826 -2.58 -22.95 28.94
N ARG A 827 -3.86 -23.29 29.11
CA ARG A 827 -4.96 -22.79 28.28
C ARG A 827 -5.29 -21.32 28.56
N TYR A 828 -5.26 -20.90 29.84
CA TYR A 828 -5.40 -19.50 30.25
C TYR A 828 -4.23 -18.61 29.76
N LEU A 829 -3.08 -19.23 29.48
CA LEU A 829 -1.88 -18.57 28.97
C LEU A 829 -1.67 -18.72 27.45
N ASP A 830 -2.61 -19.33 26.71
CA ASP A 830 -2.54 -19.63 25.27
C ASP A 830 -1.32 -20.47 24.84
N LEU A 831 -0.81 -21.35 25.70
CA LEU A 831 0.29 -22.26 25.40
C LEU A 831 -0.25 -23.64 25.01
N LYS A 832 0.13 -24.14 23.82
CA LYS A 832 -0.34 -25.42 23.26
C LYS A 832 0.52 -26.58 23.81
N PRO A 833 -0.07 -27.65 24.38
CA PRO A 833 0.71 -28.79 24.85
C PRO A 833 1.33 -29.58 23.68
N PRO A 834 2.50 -30.20 23.87
CA PRO A 834 3.16 -30.97 22.81
C PRO A 834 2.30 -32.19 22.45
N SER A 835 1.81 -32.23 21.20
CA SER A 835 1.16 -33.39 20.63
C SER A 835 2.21 -34.46 20.32
N ALA A 836 2.09 -35.62 20.96
CA ALA A 836 2.91 -36.78 20.68
C ALA A 836 2.58 -37.35 19.29
N GLU A 837 3.37 -37.04 18.28
CA GLU A 837 3.40 -37.78 17.01
C GLU A 837 4.61 -37.36 16.15
N SER A 838 5.75 -38.02 16.34
CA SER A 838 6.78 -38.14 15.29
C SER A 838 7.67 -39.33 15.61
N LYS A 839 7.39 -40.46 14.95
CA LYS A 839 8.24 -41.65 14.91
C LYS A 839 9.54 -41.33 14.17
N GLU A 840 10.63 -41.37 14.93
CA GLU A 840 11.89 -42.07 14.66
C GLU A 840 12.12 -42.59 13.22
N GLU A 841 13.07 -42.00 12.50
CA GLU A 841 13.73 -42.61 11.35
C GLU A 841 15.25 -42.45 11.56
N ALA A 842 15.93 -43.58 11.78
CA ALA A 842 17.37 -43.67 12.04
C ALA A 842 18.17 -43.68 10.73
N PRO A 843 19.43 -43.20 10.70
CA PRO A 843 20.29 -43.34 9.54
C PRO A 843 21.11 -44.65 9.61
N GLU A 844 21.08 -45.44 8.55
CA GLU A 844 22.07 -46.50 8.28
C GLU A 844 23.39 -45.90 7.73
N PRO A 845 24.54 -46.56 7.92
CA PRO A 845 25.83 -46.00 7.53
C PRO A 845 26.23 -46.42 6.11
N GLN A 846 26.43 -45.43 5.22
CA GLN A 846 27.66 -45.21 4.42
C GLN A 846 27.58 -43.89 3.67
#